data_AF-A0A420CF92-F1
#
_entry.id   AF-A0A420CF92-F1
#
_cell.length_a   1.000
_cell.length_b   1.000
_cell.length_c   1.000
_cell.angle_alpha   90.00
_cell.angle_beta   90.00
_cell.angle_gamma   90.00
#
_symmetry.space_group_name_H-M   'P 1'
#
loop_
_entity.id
_entity.type
_entity.pdbx_description
1 polymer ?
#
loop_
_entity_poly.entity_id
_entity_poly.type
_entity_poly.pdbx_seq_one_letter_code
_entity_poly.pdbx_strand_id
1 'polypeptide(L)'
;MERSLAIQLKDRLPSLTQSVHDLMTQWLQPLKVRLDQGVETRPKQVNDPIWGTVDLFSWEVAFLDTPFLQRLRGVKQLGLAQLVFPSANHDRLEHVVGVVGAVETMLDALGRRISKWNISHVDDLLPEITQNQKYIYRLAALLHDTGHGPFSHAIEPVLENQTGGANPLAPWKKELRDAQLLLRRIYPQNDMPSISEVLAVLFVLSQPMRTILAHDRLLMPRGSLDAEQFQEHLAAAILGAVSGPGASHLSQVLSSQIDADKLDYLSRDAHHSGLEIGFDTDRLLSKIEILKMTEQNLDPSLSDLIERANAQATRSILQIGIAASGFGSFEQMLIGRTFLYDRLYHHHKVRAAEAMAQRLVLAAEEERGKPFSLKEMFVPFGDESILQVFAGNLTSSQIELKPGRSRRLASGLLNRDLLHRAFAFRGRFIDCPPGLSDEQKEDIRREKWAVVARDLSALATRIEVASEIHALSLEIGTSLATDVGTPEQSKVASMQAELQTIGAEELIVDIPAKKADAIRILARFPTGTIRVPEFSFNPVKWTDAYDLQKRTGYVFCPRSLVPLVSLAAKLIFLRRYGVVMGPDADGYIKMTQDHTAWLEILRQRELLDHTAIELLTRKRHQLLTIRSEKLGIPKDWLGQDPDLDVKLTEDINRVLQAGLTHEDAEAFYKVMGAMFNIVDHWYGTGLVTEALENEAALQKHIRSFLEMNRINVKEGAEMSGGELDLLAEGRVIVENKFESNVETNATAKAAGMQARRYAMALSSQLTIVIVAVRYRAGEMLEKTKAISVGPIVNGENRVALRIVLPHGSPLPSREKAQKKARKV
;
A
#
# COMPACT_ATOMS: atom_id res chain seq x y z
N MET A 1 -5.76 -45.13 9.31
CA MET A 1 -4.43 -44.50 9.33
C MET A 1 -4.35 -43.56 8.15
N GLU A 2 -4.31 -42.26 8.39
CA GLU A 2 -3.91 -41.32 7.33
C GLU A 2 -2.49 -41.70 6.88
N ARG A 3 -2.21 -41.64 5.57
CA ARG A 3 -0.85 -41.90 5.04
C ARG A 3 0.12 -40.88 5.65
N SER A 4 1.38 -41.25 5.89
CA SER A 4 2.36 -40.30 6.43
C SER A 4 2.51 -39.07 5.54
N LEU A 5 2.91 -37.95 6.15
CA LEU A 5 3.05 -36.67 5.44
C LEU A 5 3.97 -36.79 4.21
N ALA A 6 5.07 -37.53 4.34
CA ALA A 6 6.03 -37.76 3.27
C ALA A 6 5.43 -38.51 2.07
N ILE A 7 4.57 -39.50 2.31
CA ILE A 7 3.88 -40.25 1.24
C ILE A 7 2.87 -39.34 0.53
N GLN A 8 2.10 -38.55 1.28
CA GLN A 8 1.14 -37.62 0.70
C GLN A 8 1.81 -36.59 -0.22
N LEU A 9 2.98 -36.09 0.18
CA LEU A 9 3.78 -35.15 -0.63
C LEU A 9 4.34 -35.84 -1.87
N LYS A 10 4.93 -37.03 -1.74
CA LYS A 10 5.51 -37.78 -2.86
C LYS A 10 4.48 -38.13 -3.94
N ASP A 11 3.29 -38.59 -3.54
CA ASP A 11 2.23 -38.98 -4.47
C ASP A 11 1.66 -37.79 -5.26
N ARG A 12 1.64 -36.59 -4.64
CA ARG A 12 1.07 -35.38 -5.24
C ARG A 12 2.07 -34.52 -5.99
N LEU A 13 3.35 -34.58 -5.60
CA LEU A 13 4.42 -33.66 -6.02
C LEU A 13 5.66 -34.42 -6.51
N PRO A 14 5.52 -35.30 -7.52
CA PRO A 14 6.60 -36.22 -7.89
C PRO A 14 7.86 -35.51 -8.41
N SER A 15 7.73 -34.42 -9.17
CA SER A 15 8.88 -33.72 -9.77
C SER A 15 9.70 -32.96 -8.72
N LEU A 16 9.01 -32.29 -7.81
CA LEU A 16 9.59 -31.51 -6.73
C LEU A 16 10.22 -32.43 -5.69
N THR A 17 9.52 -33.51 -5.29
CA THR A 17 10.08 -34.48 -4.34
C THR A 17 11.30 -35.20 -4.89
N GLN A 18 11.34 -35.51 -6.20
CA GLN A 18 12.55 -36.04 -6.84
C GLN A 18 13.70 -35.03 -6.83
N SER A 19 13.43 -33.76 -7.18
CA SER A 19 14.46 -32.70 -7.16
C SER A 19 15.04 -32.49 -5.76
N VAL A 20 14.18 -32.51 -4.74
CA VAL A 20 14.57 -32.45 -3.32
C VAL A 20 15.40 -33.69 -2.93
N HIS A 21 14.98 -34.89 -3.35
CA HIS A 21 15.72 -36.11 -3.08
C HIS A 21 17.14 -36.06 -3.64
N ASP A 22 17.32 -35.61 -4.88
CA ASP A 22 18.63 -35.54 -5.53
C ASP A 22 19.56 -34.55 -4.82
N LEU A 23 19.05 -33.35 -4.47
CA LEU A 23 19.79 -32.34 -3.71
C LEU A 23 20.21 -32.84 -2.34
N MET A 24 19.26 -33.40 -1.57
CA MET A 24 19.51 -33.89 -0.23
C MET A 24 20.45 -35.09 -0.21
N THR A 25 20.37 -35.97 -1.21
CA THR A 25 21.34 -37.06 -1.39
C THR A 25 22.74 -36.51 -1.56
N GLN A 26 22.93 -35.54 -2.47
CA GLN A 26 24.23 -34.92 -2.70
C GLN A 26 24.77 -34.22 -1.44
N TRP A 27 23.93 -33.43 -0.75
CA TRP A 27 24.38 -32.64 0.38
C TRP A 27 24.62 -33.44 1.67
N LEU A 28 23.88 -34.52 1.90
CA LEU A 28 24.04 -35.37 3.08
C LEU A 28 25.03 -36.52 2.87
N GLN A 29 25.47 -36.78 1.64
CA GLN A 29 26.41 -37.86 1.34
C GLN A 29 27.68 -37.82 2.21
N PRO A 30 28.35 -36.68 2.45
CA PRO A 30 29.53 -36.65 3.31
C PRO A 30 29.24 -37.06 4.75
N LEU A 31 28.08 -36.68 5.29
CA LEU A 31 27.66 -37.10 6.62
C LEU A 31 27.38 -38.60 6.66
N LYS A 32 26.66 -39.12 5.67
CA LYS A 32 26.40 -40.57 5.56
C LYS A 32 27.71 -41.36 5.57
N VAL A 33 28.69 -40.95 4.77
CA VAL A 33 30.01 -41.62 4.70
C VAL A 33 30.73 -41.58 6.04
N ARG A 34 30.74 -40.43 6.74
CA ARG A 34 31.34 -40.32 8.08
C ARG A 34 30.67 -41.26 9.09
N LEU A 35 29.34 -41.34 9.06
CA LEU A 35 28.58 -42.25 9.94
C LEU A 35 28.88 -43.72 9.61
N ASP A 36 28.87 -44.11 8.35
CA ASP A 36 29.21 -45.47 7.90
C ASP A 36 30.64 -45.87 8.33
N GLN A 37 31.58 -44.92 8.29
CA GLN A 37 32.97 -45.10 8.73
C GLN A 37 33.16 -45.04 10.25
N GLY A 38 32.17 -44.56 11.01
CA GLY A 38 32.26 -44.43 12.46
C GLY A 38 33.14 -43.27 12.91
N VAL A 39 33.23 -42.22 12.09
CA VAL A 39 33.95 -40.99 12.44
C VAL A 39 33.15 -40.24 13.52
N GLU A 40 33.73 -40.13 14.71
CA GLU A 40 33.12 -39.40 15.82
C GLU A 40 33.09 -37.89 15.55
N THR A 41 31.93 -37.28 15.80
CA THR A 41 31.79 -35.82 15.90
C THR A 41 31.78 -35.41 17.36
N ARG A 42 32.53 -34.36 17.69
CA ARG A 42 32.63 -33.83 19.06
C ARG A 42 31.68 -32.64 19.24
N PRO A 43 31.15 -32.41 20.45
CA PRO A 43 30.42 -31.19 20.73
C PRO A 43 31.33 -29.97 20.54
N LYS A 44 30.73 -28.83 20.20
CA LYS A 44 31.44 -27.57 19.95
C LYS A 44 30.75 -26.45 20.71
N GLN A 45 31.55 -25.46 21.13
CA GLN A 45 31.04 -24.18 21.62
C GLN A 45 31.28 -23.14 20.54
N VAL A 46 30.25 -22.36 20.20
CA VAL A 46 30.32 -21.28 19.22
C VAL A 46 30.04 -19.98 19.95
N ASN A 47 30.93 -18.99 19.81
CA ASN A 47 30.68 -17.66 20.35
C ASN A 47 29.83 -16.86 19.36
N ASP A 48 28.62 -16.52 19.78
CA ASP A 48 27.65 -15.73 19.03
C ASP A 48 27.52 -14.33 19.64
N PRO A 49 27.49 -13.25 18.83
CA PRO A 49 27.43 -11.89 19.33
C PRO A 49 26.11 -11.51 20.03
N ILE A 50 25.03 -12.27 19.78
CA ILE A 50 23.69 -11.99 20.33
C ILE A 50 23.41 -12.86 21.54
N TRP A 51 23.69 -14.16 21.43
CA TRP A 51 23.34 -15.16 22.46
C TRP A 51 24.53 -15.61 23.32
N GLY A 52 25.72 -15.05 23.11
CA GLY A 52 26.92 -15.44 23.83
C GLY A 52 27.42 -16.82 23.42
N THR A 53 27.80 -17.66 24.39
CA THR A 53 28.31 -19.00 24.07
C THR A 53 27.16 -19.97 23.80
N VAL A 54 27.06 -20.43 22.55
CA VAL A 54 26.10 -21.46 22.12
C VAL A 54 26.78 -22.82 22.12
N ASP A 55 26.29 -23.72 22.97
CA ASP A 55 26.71 -25.11 23.01
C ASP A 55 26.00 -25.93 21.94
N LEU A 56 26.77 -26.65 21.11
CA LEU A 56 26.28 -27.57 20.10
C LEU A 56 26.67 -29.02 20.44
N PHE A 57 25.69 -29.91 20.41
CA PHE A 57 25.87 -31.35 20.59
C PHE A 57 26.59 -32.00 19.40
N SER A 58 27.22 -33.16 19.63
CA SER A 58 27.91 -33.93 18.58
C SER A 58 27.07 -34.16 17.32
N TRP A 59 25.77 -34.46 17.48
CA TRP A 59 24.87 -34.71 16.34
C TRP A 59 24.48 -33.41 15.63
N GLU A 60 24.38 -32.27 16.33
CA GLU A 60 24.17 -30.95 15.73
C GLU A 60 25.38 -30.55 14.90
N VAL A 61 26.58 -30.76 15.45
CA VAL A 61 27.84 -30.54 14.74
C VAL A 61 27.94 -31.46 13.51
N ALA A 62 27.44 -32.70 13.59
CA ALA A 62 27.44 -33.62 12.47
C ALA A 62 26.61 -33.09 11.29
N PHE A 63 25.45 -32.48 11.56
CA PHE A 63 24.66 -31.75 10.56
C PHE A 63 25.33 -30.45 10.13
N LEU A 64 25.87 -29.68 11.08
CA LEU A 64 26.51 -28.39 10.80
C LEU A 64 27.66 -28.55 9.80
N ASP A 65 28.44 -29.61 9.95
CA ASP A 65 29.59 -29.94 9.09
C ASP A 65 29.15 -30.71 7.81
N THR A 66 28.05 -30.28 7.19
CA THR A 66 27.56 -30.79 5.89
C THR A 66 27.42 -29.68 4.86
N PRO A 67 27.56 -29.98 3.55
CA PRO A 67 27.17 -29.04 2.49
C PRO A 67 25.75 -28.50 2.65
N PHE A 68 24.84 -29.28 3.22
CA PHE A 68 23.45 -28.88 3.45
C PHE A 68 23.33 -27.65 4.34
N LEU A 69 24.07 -27.57 5.45
CA LEU A 69 24.07 -26.38 6.31
C LEU A 69 25.15 -25.38 5.91
N GLN A 70 26.33 -25.84 5.51
CA GLN A 70 27.44 -24.94 5.16
C GLN A 70 27.12 -24.06 3.95
N ARG A 71 26.22 -24.44 3.04
CA ARG A 71 25.78 -23.55 1.95
C ARG A 71 25.09 -22.28 2.44
N LEU A 72 24.58 -22.24 3.68
CA LEU A 72 24.00 -21.02 4.25
C LEU A 72 25.07 -19.95 4.49
N ARG A 73 26.37 -20.32 4.46
CA ARG A 73 27.47 -19.33 4.37
C ARG A 73 27.42 -18.65 3.01
N GLY A 74 27.40 -17.32 3.03
CA GLY A 74 27.26 -16.50 1.85
C GLY A 74 25.82 -16.30 1.37
N VAL A 75 24.82 -16.92 2.01
CA VAL A 75 23.40 -16.54 1.84
C VAL A 75 23.10 -15.45 2.86
N LYS A 76 22.99 -14.21 2.41
CA LYS A 76 22.89 -13.05 3.31
C LYS A 76 21.53 -13.02 3.99
N GLN A 77 21.53 -12.83 5.31
CA GLN A 77 20.30 -12.78 6.12
C GLN A 77 19.32 -11.75 5.56
N LEU A 78 19.84 -10.55 5.31
CA LEU A 78 19.10 -9.38 4.81
C LEU A 78 19.17 -9.23 3.29
N GLY A 79 19.47 -10.31 2.57
CA GLY A 79 19.65 -10.32 1.12
C GLY A 79 20.61 -9.23 0.66
N LEU A 80 20.10 -8.24 -0.06
CA LEU A 80 20.92 -7.17 -0.65
C LEU A 80 21.03 -5.92 0.22
N ALA A 81 20.58 -5.96 1.48
CA ALA A 81 20.68 -4.83 2.39
C ALA A 81 22.11 -4.36 2.64
N GLN A 82 23.11 -5.25 2.52
CA GLN A 82 24.53 -4.90 2.63
C GLN A 82 24.99 -3.81 1.64
N LEU A 83 24.29 -3.67 0.50
CA LEU A 83 24.53 -2.59 -0.48
C LEU A 83 24.08 -1.21 0.04
N VAL A 84 23.34 -1.16 1.14
CA VAL A 84 22.86 0.07 1.78
C VAL A 84 23.44 0.22 3.18
N PHE A 85 23.48 -0.86 3.95
CA PHE A 85 24.00 -0.98 5.31
C PHE A 85 25.29 -1.81 5.28
N PRO A 86 26.47 -1.19 5.11
CA PRO A 86 27.70 -1.92 4.78
C PRO A 86 28.18 -2.92 5.85
N SER A 87 27.67 -2.81 7.09
CA SER A 87 27.97 -3.73 8.19
C SER A 87 27.02 -4.94 8.25
N ALA A 88 25.90 -4.91 7.52
CA ALA A 88 24.88 -5.95 7.47
C ALA A 88 25.29 -7.15 6.59
N ASN A 89 26.48 -7.71 6.87
CA ASN A 89 27.08 -8.81 6.09
C ASN A 89 26.80 -10.21 6.67
N HIS A 90 26.00 -10.30 7.73
CA HIS A 90 25.71 -11.58 8.39
C HIS A 90 24.94 -12.53 7.48
N ASP A 91 25.23 -13.82 7.65
CA ASP A 91 24.68 -14.90 6.84
C ASP A 91 23.59 -15.69 7.60
N ARG A 92 22.78 -16.44 6.86
CA ARG A 92 21.78 -17.36 7.45
C ARG A 92 22.41 -18.42 8.35
N LEU A 93 23.68 -18.80 8.13
CA LEU A 93 24.34 -19.82 8.96
C LEU A 93 24.49 -19.39 10.43
N GLU A 94 24.97 -18.16 10.66
CA GLU A 94 25.13 -17.66 12.04
C GLU A 94 23.78 -17.42 12.71
N HIS A 95 22.76 -17.03 11.94
CA HIS A 95 21.39 -16.94 12.42
C HIS A 95 20.87 -18.31 12.89
N VAL A 96 20.95 -19.38 12.10
CA VAL A 96 20.45 -20.70 12.56
C VAL A 96 21.19 -21.24 13.79
N VAL A 97 22.49 -20.91 13.95
CA VAL A 97 23.24 -21.24 15.18
C VAL A 97 22.76 -20.41 16.36
N GLY A 98 22.52 -19.10 16.16
CA GLY A 98 21.92 -18.23 17.17
C GLY A 98 20.54 -18.70 17.62
N VAL A 99 19.68 -19.11 16.68
CA VAL A 99 18.34 -19.65 16.97
C VAL A 99 18.41 -20.94 17.80
N VAL A 100 19.44 -21.78 17.64
CA VAL A 100 19.65 -22.93 18.55
C VAL A 100 19.87 -22.46 19.99
N GLY A 101 20.71 -21.43 20.20
CA GLY A 101 20.92 -20.83 21.53
C GLY A 101 19.66 -20.18 22.10
N ALA A 102 18.91 -19.48 21.25
CA ALA A 102 17.62 -18.88 21.58
C ALA A 102 16.59 -19.94 22.02
N VAL A 103 16.48 -21.05 21.28
CA VAL A 103 15.59 -22.17 21.60
C VAL A 103 15.95 -22.80 22.95
N GLU A 104 17.24 -23.04 23.24
CA GLU A 104 17.66 -23.56 24.55
C GLU A 104 17.21 -22.63 25.68
N THR A 105 17.53 -21.34 25.54
CA THR A 105 17.20 -20.32 26.55
C THR A 105 15.70 -20.21 26.78
N MET A 106 14.91 -20.26 25.69
CA MET A 106 13.46 -20.19 25.71
C MET A 106 12.84 -21.43 26.36
N LEU A 107 13.30 -22.64 26.00
CA LEU A 107 12.83 -23.89 26.60
C LEU A 107 13.19 -23.98 28.08
N ASP A 108 14.37 -23.52 28.48
CA ASP A 108 14.77 -23.44 29.89
C ASP A 108 13.91 -22.46 30.69
N ALA A 109 13.57 -21.31 30.10
CA ALA A 109 12.68 -20.35 30.73
C ALA A 109 11.26 -20.91 30.92
N LEU A 110 10.72 -21.59 29.90
CA LEU A 110 9.45 -22.30 29.99
C LEU A 110 9.51 -23.42 31.03
N GLY A 111 10.57 -24.22 31.05
CA GLY A 111 10.77 -25.29 32.03
C GLY A 111 10.72 -24.77 33.47
N ARG A 112 11.47 -23.70 33.77
CA ARG A 112 11.42 -23.05 35.11
C ARG A 112 10.02 -22.57 35.48
N ARG A 113 9.25 -22.05 34.51
CA ARG A 113 7.87 -21.58 34.71
C ARG A 113 6.89 -22.73 34.95
N ILE A 114 7.04 -23.81 34.19
CA ILE A 114 6.26 -25.05 34.36
C ILE A 114 6.51 -25.65 35.74
N SER A 115 7.77 -25.82 36.15
CA SER A 115 8.09 -26.36 37.48
C SER A 115 7.53 -25.47 38.60
N LYS A 116 7.64 -24.14 38.47
CA LYS A 116 7.05 -23.20 39.44
C LYS A 116 5.52 -23.32 39.50
N TRP A 117 4.85 -23.47 38.36
CA TRP A 117 3.40 -23.69 38.30
C TRP A 117 3.01 -25.00 38.97
N ASN A 118 3.71 -26.09 38.65
CA ASN A 118 3.44 -27.43 39.17
C ASN A 118 3.61 -27.53 40.70
N ILE A 119 4.48 -26.70 41.30
CA ILE A 119 4.61 -26.57 42.76
C ILE A 119 3.37 -25.91 43.39
N SER A 120 2.78 -24.91 42.73
CA SER A 120 1.65 -24.14 43.27
C SER A 120 0.27 -24.66 42.85
N HIS A 121 0.19 -25.55 41.86
CA HIS A 121 -1.06 -26.06 41.27
C HIS A 121 -1.02 -27.59 41.17
N VAL A 122 -0.98 -28.27 42.33
CA VAL A 122 -0.83 -29.74 42.42
C VAL A 122 -1.95 -30.50 41.69
N ASP A 123 -3.16 -29.93 41.63
CA ASP A 123 -4.32 -30.52 40.96
C ASP A 123 -4.44 -30.12 39.47
N ASP A 124 -3.58 -29.22 38.96
CA ASP A 124 -3.62 -28.71 37.59
C ASP A 124 -2.23 -28.64 36.95
N LEU A 125 -1.56 -29.79 36.90
CA LEU A 125 -0.19 -29.90 36.39
C LEU A 125 -0.09 -29.58 34.89
N LEU A 126 1.00 -28.89 34.55
CA LEU A 126 1.51 -28.70 33.20
C LEU A 126 2.53 -29.78 32.86
N PRO A 127 2.58 -30.26 31.60
CA PRO A 127 3.55 -31.26 31.20
C PRO A 127 4.98 -30.70 31.23
N GLU A 128 5.90 -31.45 31.83
CA GLU A 128 7.33 -31.11 31.83
C GLU A 128 7.93 -31.24 30.42
N ILE A 129 8.89 -30.38 30.11
CA ILE A 129 9.63 -30.43 28.84
C ILE A 129 10.68 -31.53 28.93
N THR A 130 10.53 -32.57 28.13
CA THR A 130 11.48 -33.69 28.08
C THR A 130 12.74 -33.34 27.29
N GLN A 131 13.84 -34.03 27.59
CA GLN A 131 15.09 -33.87 26.85
C GLN A 131 14.94 -34.19 25.35
N ASN A 132 14.11 -35.18 25.00
CA ASN A 132 13.86 -35.52 23.59
C ASN A 132 13.13 -34.39 22.86
N GLN A 133 12.18 -33.72 23.52
CA GLN A 133 11.52 -32.53 22.95
C GLN A 133 12.54 -31.41 22.72
N LYS A 134 13.45 -31.16 23.69
CA LYS A 134 14.54 -30.20 23.49
C LYS A 134 15.35 -30.50 22.22
N TYR A 135 15.75 -31.75 22.01
CA TYR A 135 16.52 -32.15 20.83
C TYR A 135 15.75 -31.94 19.51
N ILE A 136 14.45 -32.23 19.48
CA ILE A 136 13.60 -31.94 18.31
C ILE A 136 13.66 -30.46 17.96
N TYR A 137 13.39 -29.58 18.93
CA TYR A 137 13.30 -28.14 18.67
C TYR A 137 14.65 -27.51 18.36
N ARG A 138 15.74 -28.01 18.94
CA ARG A 138 17.10 -27.57 18.59
C ARG A 138 17.50 -28.00 17.19
N LEU A 139 17.19 -29.23 16.79
CA LEU A 139 17.44 -29.64 15.40
C LEU A 139 16.55 -28.85 14.43
N ALA A 140 15.27 -28.65 14.76
CA ALA A 140 14.38 -27.82 13.95
C ALA A 140 14.91 -26.39 13.80
N ALA A 141 15.42 -25.78 14.87
CA ALA A 141 16.09 -24.48 14.84
C ALA A 141 17.28 -24.46 13.86
N LEU A 142 18.12 -25.49 13.89
CA LEU A 142 19.25 -25.59 12.97
C LEU A 142 18.83 -25.75 11.50
N LEU A 143 17.62 -26.28 11.25
CA LEU A 143 17.14 -26.64 9.91
C LEU A 143 16.10 -25.68 9.31
N HIS A 144 15.47 -24.81 10.11
CA HIS A 144 14.29 -24.03 9.68
C HIS A 144 14.55 -23.14 8.47
N ASP A 145 15.74 -22.55 8.42
CA ASP A 145 16.15 -21.60 7.39
C ASP A 145 16.88 -22.24 6.21
N THR A 146 16.93 -23.58 6.17
CA THR A 146 17.57 -24.30 5.08
C THR A 146 16.85 -24.11 3.75
N GLY A 147 15.58 -23.73 3.74
CA GLY A 147 14.89 -23.46 2.47
C GLY A 147 15.29 -22.17 1.77
N HIS A 148 16.15 -21.34 2.37
CA HIS A 148 16.61 -20.10 1.72
C HIS A 148 17.65 -20.36 0.63
N GLY A 149 17.35 -19.81 -0.55
CA GLY A 149 18.28 -19.71 -1.67
C GLY A 149 18.98 -18.35 -1.71
N PRO A 150 19.64 -18.03 -2.84
CA PRO A 150 20.38 -16.78 -3.04
C PRO A 150 19.52 -15.55 -2.81
N PHE A 151 20.08 -14.54 -2.13
CA PHE A 151 19.39 -13.29 -1.77
C PHE A 151 18.18 -13.46 -0.83
N SER A 152 18.07 -14.59 -0.12
CA SER A 152 17.03 -14.84 0.89
C SER A 152 15.60 -14.60 0.34
N HIS A 153 14.77 -13.82 1.03
CA HIS A 153 13.38 -13.56 0.62
C HIS A 153 13.26 -12.80 -0.71
N ALA A 154 14.33 -12.17 -1.20
CA ALA A 154 14.25 -11.34 -2.41
C ALA A 154 13.79 -12.14 -3.63
N ILE A 155 14.17 -13.43 -3.73
CA ILE A 155 13.81 -14.29 -4.87
C ILE A 155 12.49 -15.04 -4.70
N GLU A 156 11.90 -15.09 -3.50
CA GLU A 156 10.66 -15.85 -3.27
C GLU A 156 9.53 -15.46 -4.23
N PRO A 157 9.27 -14.17 -4.51
CA PRO A 157 8.25 -13.79 -5.50
C PRO A 157 8.51 -14.37 -6.90
N VAL A 158 9.76 -14.60 -7.28
CA VAL A 158 10.14 -15.22 -8.56
C VAL A 158 9.91 -16.73 -8.53
N LEU A 159 10.12 -17.37 -7.37
CA LEU A 159 9.83 -18.78 -7.16
C LEU A 159 8.32 -19.05 -7.18
N GLU A 160 7.52 -18.13 -6.65
CA GLU A 160 6.05 -18.18 -6.65
C GLU A 160 5.43 -17.81 -8.01
N ASN A 161 6.15 -17.03 -8.83
CA ASN A 161 5.61 -16.51 -10.07
C ASN A 161 5.35 -17.61 -11.11
N GLN A 162 4.09 -17.72 -11.53
CA GLN A 162 3.62 -18.70 -12.50
C GLN A 162 3.46 -18.13 -13.91
N THR A 163 4.28 -17.15 -14.32
CA THR A 163 4.19 -16.57 -15.67
C THR A 163 4.18 -17.69 -16.73
N GLY A 164 3.01 -17.90 -17.35
CA GLY A 164 2.80 -18.87 -18.43
C GLY A 164 1.94 -20.11 -18.12
N GLY A 165 1.18 -20.16 -17.03
CA GLY A 165 0.40 -21.37 -16.70
C GLY A 165 1.32 -22.55 -16.37
N ALA A 166 0.88 -23.80 -16.58
CA ALA A 166 1.74 -24.97 -16.42
C ALA A 166 2.88 -24.94 -17.46
N ASN A 167 3.97 -24.22 -17.17
CA ASN A 167 5.17 -24.24 -18.00
C ASN A 167 5.73 -25.67 -17.94
N PRO A 168 5.69 -26.46 -19.03
CA PRO A 168 6.14 -27.85 -19.02
C PRO A 168 7.63 -27.99 -18.67
N LEU A 169 8.40 -26.90 -18.77
CA LEU A 169 9.84 -26.85 -18.49
C LEU A 169 10.17 -26.61 -17.00
N ALA A 170 9.20 -26.25 -16.15
CA ALA A 170 9.38 -26.18 -14.69
C ALA A 170 8.14 -26.65 -13.92
N PRO A 171 7.79 -27.96 -14.00
CA PRO A 171 6.66 -28.52 -13.25
C PRO A 171 6.82 -28.31 -11.73
N TRP A 172 8.06 -28.26 -11.24
CA TRP A 172 8.36 -28.06 -9.82
C TRP A 172 7.87 -26.73 -9.24
N LYS A 173 7.82 -25.63 -10.03
CA LYS A 173 7.30 -24.33 -9.55
C LYS A 173 5.81 -24.41 -9.23
N LYS A 174 5.04 -25.12 -10.06
CA LYS A 174 3.62 -25.41 -9.79
C LYS A 174 3.47 -26.32 -8.57
N GLU A 175 4.23 -27.42 -8.54
CA GLU A 175 4.20 -28.36 -7.43
C GLU A 175 4.59 -27.70 -6.09
N LEU A 176 5.45 -26.67 -6.10
CA LEU A 176 5.81 -25.91 -4.91
C LEU A 176 4.62 -25.11 -4.35
N ARG A 177 3.80 -24.52 -5.23
CA ARG A 177 2.54 -23.88 -4.81
C ARG A 177 1.54 -24.92 -4.29
N ASP A 178 1.45 -26.07 -4.96
CA ASP A 178 0.60 -27.17 -4.51
C ASP A 178 1.06 -27.70 -3.13
N ALA A 179 2.37 -27.69 -2.85
CA ALA A 179 2.94 -28.01 -1.54
C ALA A 179 2.52 -27.00 -0.45
N GLN A 180 2.60 -25.69 -0.73
CA GLN A 180 2.11 -24.65 0.20
C GLN A 180 0.64 -24.88 0.57
N LEU A 181 -0.21 -25.14 -0.43
CA LEU A 181 -1.65 -25.38 -0.23
C LEU A 181 -1.92 -26.69 0.53
N LEU A 182 -1.12 -27.73 0.29
CA LEU A 182 -1.22 -28.99 1.00
C LEU A 182 -0.81 -28.84 2.47
N LEU A 183 0.31 -28.18 2.75
CA LEU A 183 0.75 -27.91 4.12
C LEU A 183 -0.26 -27.05 4.88
N ARG A 184 -0.82 -26.01 4.25
CA ARG A 184 -1.90 -25.20 4.83
C ARG A 184 -3.14 -26.04 5.16
N ARG A 185 -3.44 -27.07 4.37
CA ARG A 185 -4.57 -27.98 4.63
C ARG A 185 -4.29 -28.93 5.80
N ILE A 186 -3.05 -29.42 5.90
CA ILE A 186 -2.63 -30.36 6.95
C ILE A 186 -2.46 -29.65 8.29
N TYR A 187 -2.02 -28.39 8.25
CA TYR A 187 -1.85 -27.51 9.40
C TYR A 187 -2.83 -26.32 9.32
N PRO A 188 -4.16 -26.56 9.46
CA PRO A 188 -5.20 -25.56 9.19
C PRO A 188 -5.28 -24.42 10.22
N GLN A 189 -4.46 -24.47 11.28
CA GLN A 189 -4.37 -23.41 12.28
C GLN A 189 -3.19 -22.45 12.05
N ASN A 190 -2.33 -22.74 11.06
CA ASN A 190 -1.14 -21.97 10.76
C ASN A 190 -1.33 -21.12 9.50
N ASP A 191 -0.73 -19.94 9.44
CA ASP A 191 -0.75 -19.13 8.23
C ASP A 191 -0.14 -19.87 7.04
N MET A 192 -0.36 -19.34 5.84
CA MET A 192 0.23 -19.94 4.64
C MET A 192 1.76 -19.88 4.74
N PRO A 193 2.47 -21.03 4.68
CA PRO A 193 3.91 -21.03 4.82
C PRO A 193 4.58 -20.35 3.64
N SER A 194 5.65 -19.61 3.92
CA SER A 194 6.56 -19.06 2.91
C SER A 194 7.21 -20.18 2.10
N ILE A 195 7.71 -19.84 0.91
CA ILE A 195 8.39 -20.81 0.05
C ILE A 195 9.60 -21.43 0.73
N SER A 196 10.37 -20.62 1.45
CA SER A 196 11.55 -21.08 2.18
C SER A 196 11.16 -22.06 3.29
N GLU A 197 10.08 -21.81 4.05
CA GLU A 197 9.59 -22.79 5.04
C GLU A 197 9.13 -24.09 4.38
N VAL A 198 8.42 -24.02 3.25
CA VAL A 198 8.00 -25.21 2.51
C VAL A 198 9.19 -26.04 2.05
N LEU A 199 10.23 -25.40 1.50
CA LEU A 199 11.44 -26.09 1.07
C LEU A 199 12.20 -26.71 2.26
N ALA A 200 12.31 -26.01 3.39
CA ALA A 200 12.91 -26.55 4.61
C ALA A 200 12.16 -27.80 5.11
N VAL A 201 10.81 -27.75 5.12
CA VAL A 201 9.96 -28.91 5.44
C VAL A 201 10.19 -30.06 4.46
N LEU A 202 10.24 -29.79 3.15
CA LEU A 202 10.50 -30.82 2.15
C LEU A 202 11.89 -31.46 2.30
N PHE A 203 12.93 -30.67 2.62
CA PHE A 203 14.26 -31.17 2.93
C PHE A 203 14.25 -32.09 4.16
N VAL A 204 13.57 -31.67 5.23
CA VAL A 204 13.39 -32.48 6.45
C VAL A 204 12.66 -33.78 6.18
N LEU A 205 11.58 -33.76 5.39
CA LEU A 205 10.74 -34.93 5.10
C LEU A 205 11.35 -35.87 4.03
N SER A 206 12.48 -35.49 3.43
CA SER A 206 13.11 -36.26 2.37
C SER A 206 13.62 -37.64 2.84
N GLN A 207 13.65 -38.62 1.92
CA GLN A 207 14.18 -39.96 2.22
C GLN A 207 15.68 -39.96 2.61
N PRO A 208 16.56 -39.13 2.01
CA PRO A 208 17.96 -39.05 2.44
C PRO A 208 18.09 -38.55 3.88
N MET A 209 17.28 -37.56 4.29
CA MET A 209 17.22 -37.10 5.68
C MET A 209 16.76 -38.23 6.62
N ARG A 210 15.71 -38.97 6.23
CA ARG A 210 15.24 -40.14 7.01
C ARG A 210 16.34 -41.16 7.24
N THR A 211 17.14 -41.42 6.21
CA THR A 211 18.27 -42.36 6.28
C THR A 211 19.33 -41.92 7.29
N ILE A 212 19.65 -40.63 7.33
CA ILE A 212 20.58 -40.07 8.33
C ILE A 212 19.98 -40.16 9.74
N LEU A 213 18.72 -39.75 9.92
CA LEU A 213 18.05 -39.76 11.22
C LEU A 213 17.87 -41.18 11.79
N ALA A 214 17.72 -42.16 10.92
CA ALA A 214 17.63 -43.58 11.28
C ALA A 214 19.00 -44.23 11.54
N HIS A 215 20.11 -43.55 11.26
CA HIS A 215 21.44 -44.14 11.36
C HIS A 215 21.88 -44.28 12.83
N ASP A 216 22.19 -45.50 13.28
CA ASP A 216 22.49 -45.80 14.68
C ASP A 216 23.65 -44.97 15.26
N ARG A 217 24.66 -44.69 14.43
CA ARG A 217 25.83 -43.89 14.81
C ARG A 217 25.63 -42.37 14.80
N LEU A 218 24.43 -41.87 14.47
CA LEU A 218 24.12 -40.45 14.68
C LEU A 218 24.07 -40.12 16.18
N LEU A 219 23.75 -41.12 17.01
CA LEU A 219 23.70 -41.03 18.47
C LEU A 219 22.78 -39.91 18.98
N MET A 220 21.81 -39.48 18.17
CA MET A 220 20.80 -38.50 18.56
C MET A 220 19.62 -39.23 19.23
N PRO A 221 19.31 -38.94 20.51
CA PRO A 221 18.16 -39.55 21.17
C PRO A 221 16.85 -39.09 20.53
N ARG A 222 16.01 -40.06 20.14
CA ARG A 222 14.69 -39.82 19.53
C ARG A 222 13.52 -40.24 20.44
N GLY A 223 13.81 -40.69 21.66
CA GLY A 223 12.81 -41.29 22.54
C GLY A 223 12.17 -42.52 21.89
N SER A 224 10.85 -42.62 21.97
CA SER A 224 10.06 -43.70 21.35
C SER A 224 9.72 -43.44 19.88
N LEU A 225 10.14 -42.31 19.31
CA LEU A 225 9.79 -41.93 17.94
C LEU A 225 10.67 -42.68 16.93
N ASP A 226 10.04 -43.28 15.93
CA ASP A 226 10.77 -43.71 14.75
C ASP A 226 11.27 -42.51 13.91
N ALA A 227 12.09 -42.77 12.89
CA ALA A 227 12.68 -41.68 12.10
C ALA A 227 11.62 -40.90 11.31
N GLU A 228 10.52 -41.54 10.89
CA GLU A 228 9.45 -40.89 10.12
C GLU A 228 8.59 -39.98 11.01
N GLN A 229 8.18 -40.48 12.18
CA GLN A 229 7.51 -39.67 13.19
C GLN A 229 8.38 -38.50 13.63
N PHE A 230 9.69 -38.71 13.79
CA PHE A 230 10.62 -37.63 14.14
C PHE A 230 10.67 -36.55 13.06
N GLN A 231 10.68 -36.92 11.77
CA GLN A 231 10.59 -35.97 10.66
C GLN A 231 9.30 -35.14 10.70
N GLU A 232 8.15 -35.74 11.07
CA GLU A 232 6.88 -35.01 11.21
C GLU A 232 6.94 -33.99 12.35
N HIS A 233 7.59 -34.30 13.47
CA HIS A 233 7.78 -33.34 14.57
C HIS A 233 8.71 -32.19 14.17
N LEU A 234 9.78 -32.46 13.41
CA LEU A 234 10.65 -31.41 12.87
C LEU A 234 9.90 -30.49 11.90
N ALA A 235 9.11 -31.07 10.99
CA ALA A 235 8.30 -30.30 10.05
C ALA A 235 7.28 -29.41 10.78
N ALA A 236 6.58 -29.97 11.77
CA ALA A 236 5.64 -29.23 12.59
C ALA A 236 6.31 -28.12 13.41
N ALA A 237 7.53 -28.35 13.92
CA ALA A 237 8.31 -27.34 14.63
C ALA A 237 8.67 -26.15 13.73
N ILE A 238 9.19 -26.41 12.52
CA ILE A 238 9.54 -25.37 11.53
C ILE A 238 8.32 -24.51 11.20
N LEU A 239 7.15 -25.14 11.02
CA LEU A 239 5.90 -24.43 10.69
C LEU A 239 5.22 -23.76 11.89
N GLY A 240 5.70 -23.95 13.11
CA GLY A 240 5.01 -23.49 14.32
C GLY A 240 3.67 -24.17 14.56
N ALA A 241 3.50 -25.40 14.07
CA ALA A 241 2.22 -26.09 14.03
C ALA A 241 1.71 -26.54 15.40
N VAL A 242 0.45 -26.18 15.70
CA VAL A 242 -0.24 -26.49 16.96
C VAL A 242 -1.27 -27.63 16.85
N SER A 243 -1.53 -28.11 15.63
CA SER A 243 -2.42 -29.24 15.34
C SER A 243 -1.97 -29.94 14.06
N GLY A 244 -2.14 -31.26 13.95
CA GLY A 244 -1.71 -32.06 12.80
C GLY A 244 -0.54 -32.99 13.14
N PRO A 245 0.01 -33.72 12.15
CA PRO A 245 1.11 -34.66 12.38
C PRO A 245 2.34 -33.99 12.99
N GLY A 246 2.84 -34.55 14.09
CA GLY A 246 4.01 -34.06 14.83
C GLY A 246 3.82 -32.73 15.59
N ALA A 247 2.64 -32.11 15.50
CA ALA A 247 2.37 -30.81 16.09
C ALA A 247 2.27 -30.82 17.62
N SER A 248 2.72 -29.74 18.24
CA SER A 248 2.71 -29.56 19.69
C SER A 248 2.69 -28.08 20.05
N HIS A 249 2.25 -27.76 21.27
CA HIS A 249 2.32 -26.41 21.82
C HIS A 249 3.75 -25.84 21.84
N LEU A 250 4.77 -26.71 21.93
CA LEU A 250 6.17 -26.30 21.89
C LEU A 250 6.66 -25.92 20.48
N SER A 251 5.95 -26.24 19.40
CA SER A 251 6.31 -25.75 18.05
C SER A 251 6.31 -24.23 17.98
N GLN A 252 5.55 -23.57 18.85
CA GLN A 252 5.53 -22.12 19.00
C GLN A 252 6.83 -21.50 19.51
N VAL A 253 7.74 -22.33 20.05
CA VAL A 253 9.09 -21.89 20.43
C VAL A 253 9.88 -21.44 19.21
N LEU A 254 9.63 -22.03 18.03
CA LEU A 254 10.37 -21.71 16.80
C LEU A 254 9.58 -20.77 15.88
N SER A 255 8.26 -20.90 15.81
CA SER A 255 7.41 -19.98 15.03
C SER A 255 6.08 -19.68 15.73
N SER A 256 5.93 -18.45 16.21
CA SER A 256 4.75 -17.86 16.85
C SER A 256 4.82 -16.31 16.88
N GLN A 257 4.22 -15.66 17.90
CA GLN A 257 4.36 -14.21 18.13
C GLN A 257 5.57 -13.86 19.00
N ILE A 258 6.02 -14.79 19.84
CA ILE A 258 7.29 -14.72 20.57
C ILE A 258 7.95 -16.07 20.35
N ASP A 259 8.97 -16.08 19.50
CA ASP A 259 9.72 -17.29 19.16
C ASP A 259 11.20 -16.98 19.01
N ALA A 260 11.99 -18.05 19.03
CA ALA A 260 13.44 -18.01 18.95
C ALA A 260 13.96 -17.39 17.66
N ASP A 261 13.31 -17.66 16.51
CA ASP A 261 13.65 -17.08 15.21
C ASP A 261 13.55 -15.54 15.25
N LYS A 262 12.39 -15.01 15.65
CA LYS A 262 12.14 -13.57 15.77
C LYS A 262 13.08 -12.91 16.76
N LEU A 263 13.29 -13.50 17.93
CA LEU A 263 14.16 -12.90 18.93
C LEU A 263 15.62 -12.85 18.46
N ASP A 264 16.08 -13.84 17.70
CA ASP A 264 17.40 -13.81 17.08
C ASP A 264 17.46 -12.74 15.99
N TYR A 265 16.62 -12.82 14.93
CA TYR A 265 16.79 -11.92 13.79
C TYR A 265 16.56 -10.46 14.17
N LEU A 266 15.61 -10.14 15.06
CA LEU A 266 15.36 -8.76 15.48
C LEU A 266 16.61 -8.16 16.14
N SER A 267 17.22 -8.92 17.06
CA SER A 267 18.42 -8.49 17.79
C SER A 267 19.65 -8.47 16.86
N ARG A 268 19.82 -9.52 16.05
CA ARG A 268 20.94 -9.68 15.11
C ARG A 268 20.92 -8.64 14.01
N ASP A 269 19.77 -8.38 13.41
CA ASP A 269 19.62 -7.41 12.34
C ASP A 269 19.85 -6.00 12.87
N ALA A 270 19.32 -5.65 14.05
CA ALA A 270 19.60 -4.36 14.70
C ALA A 270 21.11 -4.18 14.96
N HIS A 271 21.76 -5.19 15.55
CA HIS A 271 23.19 -5.20 15.83
C HIS A 271 24.03 -4.98 14.56
N HIS A 272 23.82 -5.79 13.52
CA HIS A 272 24.66 -5.75 12.31
C HIS A 272 24.31 -4.59 11.37
N SER A 273 23.08 -4.06 11.39
CA SER A 273 22.72 -2.86 10.64
C SER A 273 23.16 -1.56 11.31
N GLY A 274 23.62 -1.61 12.57
CA GLY A 274 23.98 -0.43 13.36
C GLY A 274 22.75 0.41 13.76
N LEU A 275 21.57 -0.21 13.81
CA LEU A 275 20.36 0.45 14.28
C LEU A 275 20.26 0.29 15.80
N GLU A 276 20.22 1.43 16.51
CA GLU A 276 20.07 1.48 17.98
C GLU A 276 18.62 1.13 18.42
N ILE A 277 18.20 -0.11 18.12
CA ILE A 277 16.90 -0.65 18.50
C ILE A 277 17.16 -1.72 19.56
N GLY A 278 16.85 -1.39 20.82
CA GLY A 278 17.03 -2.31 21.94
C GLY A 278 15.83 -3.21 22.15
N PHE A 279 16.09 -4.50 22.33
CA PHE A 279 15.10 -5.52 22.70
C PHE A 279 15.43 -6.07 24.08
N ASP A 280 14.49 -6.00 25.03
CA ASP A 280 14.65 -6.59 26.37
C ASP A 280 14.31 -8.09 26.33
N THR A 281 15.12 -8.84 25.57
CA THR A 281 14.91 -10.26 25.27
C THR A 281 14.93 -11.12 26.54
N ASP A 282 15.87 -10.86 27.45
CA ASP A 282 15.99 -11.58 28.72
C ASP A 282 14.73 -11.42 29.58
N ARG A 283 14.22 -10.19 29.71
CA ARG A 283 12.97 -9.98 30.44
C ARG A 283 11.81 -10.63 29.73
N LEU A 284 11.70 -10.53 28.40
CA LEU A 284 10.62 -11.16 27.64
C LEU A 284 10.60 -12.69 27.85
N LEU A 285 11.74 -13.35 27.68
CA LEU A 285 11.91 -14.79 27.92
C LEU A 285 11.64 -15.16 29.39
N SER A 286 11.96 -14.30 30.36
CA SER A 286 11.61 -14.56 31.75
C SER A 286 10.08 -14.56 32.01
N LYS A 287 9.28 -13.99 31.10
CA LYS A 287 7.84 -13.77 31.26
C LYS A 287 6.95 -14.62 30.36
N ILE A 288 7.49 -15.38 29.41
CA ILE A 288 6.71 -16.40 28.68
C ILE A 288 6.28 -17.52 29.64
N GLU A 289 5.15 -18.15 29.35
CA GLU A 289 4.60 -19.25 30.13
C GLU A 289 3.73 -20.17 29.28
N ILE A 290 3.49 -21.40 29.75
CA ILE A 290 2.50 -22.29 29.13
C ILE A 290 1.14 -22.05 29.75
N LEU A 291 0.17 -21.70 28.91
CA LEU A 291 -1.22 -21.53 29.29
C LEU A 291 -1.99 -22.81 28.99
N LYS A 292 -2.60 -23.39 30.03
CA LYS A 292 -3.63 -24.41 29.89
C LYS A 292 -5.00 -23.75 29.75
N MET A 293 -5.60 -23.92 28.58
CA MET A 293 -6.82 -23.25 28.18
C MET A 293 -7.97 -24.24 28.12
N THR A 294 -9.10 -23.87 28.72
CA THR A 294 -10.36 -24.62 28.76
C THR A 294 -11.50 -23.68 28.40
N GLU A 295 -12.66 -24.22 28.05
CA GLU A 295 -13.88 -23.41 27.83
C GLU A 295 -14.20 -22.49 29.01
N GLN A 296 -13.91 -22.92 30.24
CA GLN A 296 -14.24 -22.18 31.47
C GLN A 296 -13.32 -20.99 31.74
N ASN A 297 -12.06 -21.07 31.29
CA ASN A 297 -11.07 -20.04 31.56
C ASN A 297 -10.77 -19.15 30.35
N LEU A 298 -11.27 -19.48 29.16
CA LEU A 298 -11.15 -18.63 27.97
C LEU A 298 -12.19 -17.51 27.98
N ASP A 299 -11.80 -16.35 27.46
CA ASP A 299 -12.76 -15.29 27.13
C ASP A 299 -13.77 -15.77 26.06
N PRO A 300 -15.08 -15.51 26.23
CA PRO A 300 -16.10 -15.95 25.27
C PRO A 300 -15.89 -15.47 23.84
N SER A 301 -15.12 -14.39 23.63
CA SER A 301 -14.77 -13.89 22.30
C SER A 301 -13.79 -14.79 21.53
N LEU A 302 -13.10 -15.72 22.22
CA LEU A 302 -12.11 -16.64 21.66
C LEU A 302 -12.76 -17.98 21.26
N SER A 303 -13.85 -17.92 20.49
CA SER A 303 -14.66 -19.10 20.12
C SER A 303 -13.85 -20.17 19.39
N ASP A 304 -12.88 -19.78 18.57
CA ASP A 304 -11.99 -20.70 17.85
C ASP A 304 -11.10 -21.53 18.81
N LEU A 305 -10.60 -20.91 19.88
CA LEU A 305 -9.83 -21.62 20.91
C LEU A 305 -10.72 -22.50 21.79
N ILE A 306 -11.95 -22.07 22.08
CA ILE A 306 -12.93 -22.86 22.82
C ILE A 306 -13.31 -24.13 22.04
N GLU A 307 -13.64 -23.99 20.75
CA GLU A 307 -13.94 -25.11 19.87
C GLU A 307 -12.77 -26.10 19.80
N ARG A 308 -11.54 -25.57 19.67
CA ARG A 308 -10.32 -26.40 19.67
C ARG A 308 -10.10 -27.12 21.00
N ALA A 309 -10.31 -26.45 22.13
CA ALA A 309 -10.21 -27.06 23.46
C ALA A 309 -11.23 -28.19 23.60
N ASN A 310 -12.48 -27.95 23.21
CA ASN A 310 -13.57 -28.92 23.30
C ASN A 310 -13.43 -30.11 22.35
N ALA A 311 -12.72 -29.94 21.24
CA ALA A 311 -12.38 -31.03 20.32
C ALA A 311 -11.30 -31.99 20.88
N GLN A 312 -10.52 -31.58 21.88
CA GLN A 312 -9.52 -32.45 22.52
C GLN A 312 -10.17 -33.37 23.55
N ALA A 313 -9.64 -34.59 23.69
CA ALA A 313 -10.11 -35.55 24.70
C ALA A 313 -9.97 -35.01 26.14
N THR A 314 -8.94 -34.20 26.40
CA THR A 314 -8.68 -33.55 27.69
C THR A 314 -9.52 -32.29 27.91
N ARG A 315 -10.37 -31.90 26.95
CA ARG A 315 -11.10 -30.62 26.91
C ARG A 315 -10.23 -29.40 27.21
N SER A 316 -8.97 -29.48 26.82
CA SER A 316 -7.98 -28.44 27.06
C SER A 316 -6.93 -28.42 25.96
N ILE A 317 -6.38 -27.24 25.70
CA ILE A 317 -5.22 -27.04 24.83
C ILE A 317 -4.15 -26.26 25.56
N LEU A 318 -2.90 -26.49 25.16
CA LEU A 318 -1.73 -25.78 25.68
C LEU A 318 -1.24 -24.79 24.63
N GLN A 319 -0.80 -23.62 25.08
CA GLN A 319 -0.22 -22.60 24.20
C GLN A 319 0.80 -21.74 24.96
N ILE A 320 1.80 -21.23 24.25
CA ILE A 320 2.70 -20.21 24.80
C ILE A 320 1.91 -18.89 24.95
N GLY A 321 1.93 -18.35 26.16
CA GLY A 321 1.42 -17.03 26.50
C GLY A 321 2.47 -16.19 27.21
N ILE A 322 2.04 -15.05 27.73
CA ILE A 322 2.90 -14.12 28.46
C ILE A 322 2.23 -13.63 29.74
N ALA A 323 3.01 -13.61 30.82
CA ALA A 323 2.56 -13.04 32.08
C ALA A 323 2.41 -11.51 31.97
N ALA A 324 1.42 -10.93 32.67
CA ALA A 324 1.12 -9.49 32.61
C ALA A 324 2.33 -8.56 32.84
N SER A 325 3.24 -8.95 33.73
CA SER A 325 4.49 -8.20 34.00
C SER A 325 5.49 -8.13 32.81
N GLY A 326 5.22 -8.85 31.73
CA GLY A 326 6.02 -8.88 30.49
C GLY A 326 5.43 -8.07 29.33
N PHE A 327 4.23 -7.49 29.46
CA PHE A 327 3.58 -6.76 28.37
C PHE A 327 4.45 -5.63 27.82
N GLY A 328 5.10 -4.84 28.68
CA GLY A 328 5.97 -3.75 28.24
C GLY A 328 7.15 -4.22 27.37
N SER A 329 7.79 -5.36 27.71
CA SER A 329 8.87 -5.93 26.90
C SER A 329 8.36 -6.46 25.56
N PHE A 330 7.14 -7.02 25.54
CA PHE A 330 6.50 -7.44 24.30
C PHE A 330 6.13 -6.24 23.41
N GLU A 331 5.55 -5.18 23.97
CA GLU A 331 5.26 -3.93 23.25
C GLU A 331 6.53 -3.29 22.69
N GLN A 332 7.62 -3.26 23.48
CA GLN A 332 8.93 -2.81 23.03
C GLN A 332 9.40 -3.62 21.81
N MET A 333 9.27 -4.95 21.84
CA MET A 333 9.61 -5.82 20.71
C MET A 333 8.78 -5.49 19.46
N LEU A 334 7.47 -5.28 19.61
CA LEU A 334 6.59 -4.92 18.48
C LEU A 334 6.95 -3.56 17.87
N ILE A 335 7.25 -2.56 18.70
CA ILE A 335 7.68 -1.23 18.27
C ILE A 335 9.04 -1.32 17.57
N GLY A 336 9.99 -2.04 18.17
CA GLY A 336 11.33 -2.26 17.61
C GLY A 336 11.29 -2.98 16.26
N ARG A 337 10.50 -4.05 16.17
CA ARG A 337 10.21 -4.74 14.90
C ARG A 337 9.72 -3.77 13.85
N THR A 338 8.79 -2.88 14.19
CA THR A 338 8.27 -1.94 13.19
C THR A 338 9.29 -0.92 12.73
N PHE A 339 10.17 -0.45 13.64
CA PHE A 339 11.27 0.41 13.23
C PHE A 339 12.25 -0.32 12.29
N LEU A 340 12.52 -1.61 12.50
CA LEU A 340 13.31 -2.41 11.56
C LEU A 340 12.60 -2.52 10.20
N TYR A 341 11.29 -2.76 10.16
CA TYR A 341 10.53 -2.74 8.90
C TYR A 341 10.60 -1.41 8.16
N ASP A 342 10.42 -0.28 8.83
CA ASP A 342 10.46 1.04 8.20
C ASP A 342 11.88 1.42 7.76
N ARG A 343 12.88 1.22 8.63
CA ARG A 343 14.25 1.75 8.42
C ARG A 343 15.18 0.81 7.67
N LEU A 344 14.99 -0.50 7.79
CA LEU A 344 15.88 -1.53 7.23
C LEU A 344 15.17 -2.29 6.09
N TYR A 345 14.16 -3.10 6.41
CA TYR A 345 13.57 -4.04 5.43
C TYR A 345 12.84 -3.32 4.28
N HIS A 346 12.14 -2.22 4.55
CA HIS A 346 11.46 -1.42 3.53
C HIS A 346 12.26 -0.20 3.07
N HIS A 347 13.54 -0.14 3.41
CA HIS A 347 14.39 0.95 2.93
C HIS A 347 14.43 0.92 1.40
N HIS A 348 14.00 2.01 0.77
CA HIS A 348 13.82 2.11 -0.68
C HIS A 348 15.01 1.64 -1.55
N LYS A 349 16.27 1.86 -1.12
CA LYS A 349 17.45 1.37 -1.87
C LYS A 349 17.68 -0.13 -1.68
N VAL A 350 17.30 -0.69 -0.53
CA VAL A 350 17.32 -2.15 -0.31
C VAL A 350 16.27 -2.78 -1.22
N ARG A 351 15.04 -2.24 -1.20
CA ARG A 351 13.96 -2.62 -2.11
C ARG A 351 14.34 -2.53 -3.58
N ALA A 352 15.03 -1.47 -4.00
CA ALA A 352 15.54 -1.33 -5.36
C ALA A 352 16.49 -2.49 -5.72
N ALA A 353 17.44 -2.82 -4.85
CA ALA A 353 18.38 -3.91 -5.07
C ALA A 353 17.68 -5.28 -5.11
N GLU A 354 16.78 -5.57 -4.17
CA GLU A 354 15.98 -6.81 -4.17
C GLU A 354 15.15 -6.95 -5.43
N ALA A 355 14.49 -5.87 -5.86
CA ALA A 355 13.66 -5.89 -7.06
C ALA A 355 14.52 -6.03 -8.34
N MET A 356 15.73 -5.44 -8.37
CA MET A 356 16.71 -5.70 -9.43
C MET A 356 17.12 -7.18 -9.47
N ALA A 357 17.33 -7.84 -8.33
CA ALA A 357 17.64 -9.26 -8.28
C ALA A 357 16.47 -10.15 -8.76
N GLN A 358 15.23 -9.76 -8.45
CA GLN A 358 14.05 -10.44 -9.00
C GLN A 358 14.04 -10.36 -10.54
N ARG A 359 14.26 -9.16 -11.09
CA ARG A 359 14.31 -8.95 -12.54
C ARG A 359 15.50 -9.62 -13.20
N LEU A 360 16.64 -9.67 -12.52
CA LEU A 360 17.83 -10.37 -12.97
C LEU A 360 17.52 -11.84 -13.27
N VAL A 361 16.89 -12.54 -12.32
CA VAL A 361 16.56 -13.96 -12.48
C VAL A 361 15.57 -14.15 -13.63
N LEU A 362 14.51 -13.34 -13.69
CA LEU A 362 13.50 -13.43 -14.76
C LEU A 362 14.08 -13.16 -16.15
N ALA A 363 14.92 -12.12 -16.29
CA ALA A 363 15.58 -11.79 -17.55
C ALA A 363 16.52 -12.93 -17.99
N ALA A 364 17.22 -13.56 -17.05
CA ALA A 364 18.08 -14.70 -17.36
C ALA A 364 17.28 -15.94 -17.78
N GLU A 365 16.13 -16.24 -17.16
CA GLU A 365 15.24 -17.32 -17.59
C GLU A 365 14.75 -17.09 -19.04
N GLU A 366 14.37 -15.84 -19.36
CA GLU A 366 13.93 -15.44 -20.70
C GLU A 366 15.05 -15.61 -21.75
N GLU A 367 16.25 -15.09 -21.48
CA GLU A 367 17.41 -15.16 -22.40
C GLU A 367 17.81 -16.60 -22.71
N ARG A 368 17.76 -17.48 -21.70
CA ARG A 368 18.06 -18.90 -21.86
C ARG A 368 16.92 -19.66 -22.55
N GLY A 369 15.71 -19.13 -22.53
CA GLY A 369 14.49 -19.77 -23.04
C GLY A 369 13.98 -20.91 -22.14
N LYS A 370 14.45 -21.00 -20.89
CA LYS A 370 13.99 -21.98 -19.91
C LYS A 370 14.13 -21.45 -18.47
N PRO A 371 13.19 -21.81 -17.59
CA PRO A 371 13.29 -21.50 -16.16
C PRO A 371 14.47 -22.22 -15.50
N PHE A 372 14.96 -21.68 -14.38
CA PHE A 372 15.92 -22.38 -13.54
C PHE A 372 15.26 -23.62 -12.91
N SER A 373 16.00 -24.72 -12.88
CA SER A 373 15.68 -25.88 -12.05
C SER A 373 15.92 -25.57 -10.57
N LEU A 374 15.29 -26.34 -9.67
CA LEU A 374 15.54 -26.20 -8.24
C LEU A 374 17.03 -26.37 -7.91
N LYS A 375 17.72 -27.29 -8.61
CA LYS A 375 19.16 -27.51 -8.43
C LYS A 375 20.00 -26.29 -8.80
N GLU A 376 19.67 -25.61 -9.90
CA GLU A 376 20.37 -24.38 -10.31
C GLU A 376 20.10 -23.20 -9.36
N MET A 377 18.94 -23.17 -8.71
CA MET A 377 18.61 -22.15 -7.70
C MET A 377 19.34 -22.37 -6.37
N PHE A 378 19.74 -23.61 -6.06
CA PHE A 378 20.41 -23.98 -4.80
C PHE A 378 21.87 -24.42 -5.01
N VAL A 379 22.52 -23.89 -6.05
CA VAL A 379 23.96 -24.11 -6.24
C VAL A 379 24.69 -23.60 -4.98
N PRO A 380 25.71 -24.31 -4.46
CA PRO A 380 26.40 -23.96 -3.21
C PRO A 380 27.37 -22.77 -3.42
N PHE A 381 26.86 -21.69 -3.98
CA PHE A 381 27.54 -20.42 -4.19
C PHE A 381 26.88 -19.38 -3.28
N GLY A 382 27.69 -18.54 -2.64
CA GLY A 382 27.15 -17.36 -1.95
C GLY A 382 26.57 -16.34 -2.92
N ASP A 383 25.80 -15.40 -2.39
CA ASP A 383 25.08 -14.36 -3.13
C ASP A 383 26.00 -13.60 -4.11
N GLU A 384 27.20 -13.21 -3.66
CA GLU A 384 28.17 -12.50 -4.49
C GLU A 384 28.70 -13.38 -5.64
N SER A 385 29.03 -14.64 -5.37
CA SER A 385 29.51 -15.57 -6.40
C SER A 385 28.46 -15.80 -7.48
N ILE A 386 27.20 -15.87 -7.09
CA ILE A 386 26.08 -15.97 -8.03
C ILE A 386 25.97 -14.71 -8.89
N LEU A 387 26.06 -13.52 -8.29
CA LEU A 387 26.10 -12.27 -9.06
C LEU A 387 27.27 -12.23 -10.05
N GLN A 388 28.45 -12.70 -9.66
CA GLN A 388 29.61 -12.79 -10.55
C GLN A 388 29.38 -13.74 -11.74
N VAL A 389 28.67 -14.86 -11.51
CA VAL A 389 28.23 -15.76 -12.59
C VAL A 389 27.24 -15.06 -13.51
N PHE A 390 26.23 -14.38 -12.96
CA PHE A 390 25.26 -13.60 -13.75
C PHE A 390 25.91 -12.45 -14.53
N ALA A 391 26.92 -11.79 -13.97
CA ALA A 391 27.69 -10.77 -14.65
C ALA A 391 28.61 -11.33 -15.76
N GLY A 392 28.80 -12.66 -15.81
CA GLY A 392 29.71 -13.31 -16.75
C GLY A 392 31.19 -13.16 -16.38
N ASN A 393 31.49 -12.72 -15.16
CA ASN A 393 32.85 -12.62 -14.63
C ASN A 393 33.38 -13.98 -14.17
N LEU A 394 32.48 -14.89 -13.78
CA LEU A 394 32.78 -16.28 -13.45
C LEU A 394 31.98 -17.23 -14.34
N THR A 395 32.61 -18.33 -14.75
CA THR A 395 31.95 -19.42 -15.48
C THR A 395 31.50 -20.51 -14.50
N SER A 396 30.27 -20.99 -14.65
CA SER A 396 29.76 -22.14 -13.91
C SER A 396 29.38 -23.26 -14.88
N SER A 397 29.79 -24.50 -14.58
CA SER A 397 29.32 -25.67 -15.32
C SER A 397 27.87 -26.05 -14.98
N GLN A 398 27.33 -25.50 -13.88
CA GLN A 398 25.97 -25.79 -13.40
C GLN A 398 24.94 -24.79 -13.93
N ILE A 399 25.36 -23.57 -14.27
CA ILE A 399 24.47 -22.49 -14.72
C ILE A 399 24.97 -21.96 -16.06
N GLU A 400 24.21 -22.23 -17.12
CA GLU A 400 24.49 -21.74 -18.46
C GLU A 400 23.73 -20.43 -18.73
N LEU A 401 24.43 -19.30 -18.87
CA LEU A 401 23.82 -18.00 -19.15
C LEU A 401 24.20 -17.49 -20.53
N LYS A 402 23.27 -16.81 -21.20
CA LYS A 402 23.56 -16.08 -22.44
C LYS A 402 23.92 -14.63 -22.09
N PRO A 403 24.84 -13.99 -22.84
CA PRO A 403 25.03 -12.55 -22.74
C PRO A 403 23.72 -11.80 -23.04
N GLY A 404 23.36 -10.84 -22.19
CA GLY A 404 22.11 -10.11 -22.35
C GLY A 404 21.89 -9.03 -21.29
N ARG A 405 20.62 -8.72 -21.08
CA ARG A 405 20.08 -7.72 -20.14
C ARG A 405 20.32 -8.16 -18.69
N SER A 406 20.23 -9.47 -18.41
CA SER A 406 20.56 -10.03 -17.09
C SER A 406 21.97 -9.63 -16.62
N ARG A 407 22.96 -9.63 -17.53
CA ARG A 407 24.34 -9.22 -17.22
C ARG A 407 24.45 -7.79 -16.73
N ARG A 408 23.66 -6.85 -17.28
CA ARG A 408 23.68 -5.45 -16.85
C ARG A 408 23.14 -5.29 -15.45
N LEU A 409 22.00 -5.93 -15.13
CA LEU A 409 21.42 -5.92 -13.79
C LEU A 409 22.39 -6.51 -12.75
N ALA A 410 23.03 -7.64 -13.06
CA ALA A 410 24.02 -8.25 -12.17
C ALA A 410 25.25 -7.36 -11.97
N SER A 411 25.76 -6.76 -13.04
CA SER A 411 26.89 -5.81 -12.96
C SER A 411 26.51 -4.57 -12.15
N GLY A 412 25.27 -4.08 -12.27
CA GLY A 412 24.76 -2.97 -11.48
C GLY A 412 24.70 -3.31 -9.99
N LEU A 413 24.23 -4.51 -9.63
CA LEU A 413 24.25 -4.99 -8.24
C LEU A 413 25.67 -5.11 -7.67
N LEU A 414 26.61 -5.68 -8.43
CA LEU A 414 28.02 -5.82 -8.02
C LEU A 414 28.70 -4.46 -7.84
N ASN A 415 28.48 -3.53 -8.77
CA ASN A 415 29.11 -2.21 -8.75
C ASN A 415 28.33 -1.17 -7.93
N ARG A 416 27.24 -1.58 -7.26
CA ARG A 416 26.33 -0.71 -6.51
C ARG A 416 25.69 0.40 -7.36
N ASP A 417 25.58 0.18 -8.67
CA ASP A 417 24.80 1.02 -9.58
C ASP A 417 23.32 0.63 -9.50
N LEU A 418 22.70 1.05 -8.39
CA LEU A 418 21.31 0.71 -8.07
C LEU A 418 20.34 1.70 -8.71
N LEU A 419 19.24 1.18 -9.24
CA LEU A 419 18.16 1.98 -9.82
C LEU A 419 17.66 3.09 -8.85
N HIS A 420 17.18 4.17 -9.45
CA HIS A 420 16.72 5.38 -8.77
C HIS A 420 15.21 5.46 -8.80
N ARG A 421 14.60 5.98 -7.72
CA ARG A 421 13.16 6.20 -7.66
C ARG A 421 12.76 7.28 -8.65
N ALA A 422 11.97 6.93 -9.65
CA ALA A 422 11.36 7.85 -10.60
C ALA A 422 9.94 8.27 -10.16
N PHE A 423 9.23 7.41 -9.46
CA PHE A 423 7.88 7.69 -8.96
C PHE A 423 7.67 7.02 -7.60
N ALA A 424 6.91 7.66 -6.71
CA ALA A 424 6.55 7.12 -5.41
C ALA A 424 5.02 7.14 -5.27
N PHE A 425 4.44 6.04 -4.78
CA PHE A 425 3.00 5.91 -4.60
C PHE A 425 2.68 5.28 -3.25
N ARG A 426 1.71 5.85 -2.54
CA ARG A 426 1.17 5.33 -1.27
C ARG A 426 -0.23 5.89 -1.05
N GLY A 427 -1.06 5.25 -0.24
CA GLY A 427 -2.42 5.71 -0.01
C GLY A 427 -2.51 7.17 0.45
N ARG A 428 -1.65 7.59 1.39
CA ARG A 428 -1.55 8.99 1.84
C ARG A 428 -1.10 9.98 0.76
N PHE A 429 -0.42 9.54 -0.30
CA PHE A 429 -0.04 10.41 -1.42
C PHE A 429 -1.18 10.65 -2.39
N ILE A 430 -2.25 9.86 -2.38
CA ILE A 430 -3.36 10.05 -3.31
C ILE A 430 -3.95 11.45 -3.08
N ASP A 431 -3.90 12.25 -4.14
CA ASP A 431 -4.44 13.60 -4.16
C ASP A 431 -5.96 13.54 -4.12
N CYS A 432 -6.56 14.42 -3.34
CA CYS A 432 -8.01 14.49 -3.19
C CYS A 432 -8.50 15.84 -3.71
N PRO A 433 -9.73 15.92 -4.26
CA PRO A 433 -10.34 17.19 -4.58
C PRO A 433 -10.30 18.17 -3.40
N PRO A 434 -10.05 19.48 -3.65
CA PRO A 434 -10.23 20.51 -2.64
C PRO A 434 -11.69 20.56 -2.14
N GLY A 435 -11.91 21.11 -0.94
CA GLY A 435 -13.25 21.26 -0.35
C GLY A 435 -13.76 20.06 0.46
N LEU A 436 -13.06 18.92 0.45
CA LEU A 436 -13.42 17.73 1.24
C LEU A 436 -12.98 17.82 2.71
N SER A 437 -13.76 17.25 3.62
CA SER A 437 -13.37 17.04 5.01
C SER A 437 -12.22 16.04 5.12
N ASP A 438 -11.50 16.02 6.24
CA ASP A 438 -10.37 15.08 6.41
C ASP A 438 -10.84 13.62 6.45
N GLU A 439 -12.03 13.36 7.00
CA GLU A 439 -12.67 12.04 6.98
C GLU A 439 -12.98 11.61 5.53
N GLN A 440 -13.59 12.48 4.73
CA GLN A 440 -13.87 12.20 3.31
C GLN A 440 -12.59 11.93 2.50
N LYS A 441 -11.51 12.68 2.78
CA LYS A 441 -10.20 12.44 2.13
C LYS A 441 -9.63 11.08 2.52
N GLU A 442 -9.70 10.71 3.79
CA GLU A 442 -9.22 9.41 4.26
C GLU A 442 -10.01 8.25 3.64
N ASP A 443 -11.33 8.38 3.51
CA ASP A 443 -12.17 7.38 2.87
C ASP A 443 -11.83 7.20 1.38
N ILE A 444 -11.71 8.30 0.62
CA ILE A 444 -11.30 8.25 -0.78
C ILE A 444 -9.91 7.61 -0.92
N ARG A 445 -8.95 8.01 -0.08
CA ARG A 445 -7.60 7.45 -0.10
C ARG A 445 -7.63 5.96 0.18
N ARG A 446 -8.42 5.51 1.16
CA ARG A 446 -8.56 4.10 1.52
C ARG A 446 -9.13 3.29 0.37
N GLU A 447 -10.22 3.76 -0.24
CA GLU A 447 -10.88 3.08 -1.37
C GLU A 447 -9.94 2.97 -2.57
N LYS A 448 -9.34 4.08 -2.99
CA LYS A 448 -8.43 4.12 -4.14
C LYS A 448 -7.14 3.33 -3.88
N TRP A 449 -6.58 3.42 -2.68
CA TRP A 449 -5.38 2.67 -2.30
C TRP A 449 -5.62 1.17 -2.31
N ALA A 450 -6.77 0.71 -1.84
CA ALA A 450 -7.12 -0.71 -1.85
C ALA A 450 -7.09 -1.29 -3.26
N VAL A 451 -7.55 -0.54 -4.27
CA VAL A 451 -7.49 -0.95 -5.69
C VAL A 451 -6.05 -1.04 -6.17
N VAL A 452 -5.24 0.01 -5.97
CA VAL A 452 -3.83 0.05 -6.42
C VAL A 452 -3.01 -1.05 -5.73
N ALA A 453 -3.11 -1.16 -4.41
CA ALA A 453 -2.32 -2.11 -3.62
C ALA A 453 -2.70 -3.57 -3.92
N ARG A 454 -3.99 -3.84 -4.22
CA ARG A 454 -4.45 -5.17 -4.63
C ARG A 454 -3.93 -5.53 -6.02
N ASP A 455 -4.04 -4.62 -6.99
CA ASP A 455 -3.58 -4.88 -8.36
C ASP A 455 -2.07 -5.12 -8.43
N LEU A 456 -1.30 -4.24 -7.77
CA LEU A 456 0.17 -4.32 -7.74
C LEU A 456 0.72 -5.37 -6.76
N SER A 457 -0.14 -6.14 -6.07
CA SER A 457 0.32 -7.24 -5.21
C SER A 457 0.94 -8.39 -6.00
N ALA A 458 0.46 -8.62 -7.24
CA ALA A 458 0.97 -9.66 -8.12
C ALA A 458 2.25 -9.20 -8.85
N LEU A 459 3.26 -10.08 -8.90
CA LEU A 459 4.49 -9.79 -9.64
C LEU A 459 4.24 -9.62 -11.15
N ALA A 460 3.37 -10.44 -11.74
CA ALA A 460 3.01 -10.35 -13.15
C ALA A 460 2.44 -8.97 -13.53
N THR A 461 1.50 -8.43 -12.74
CA THR A 461 0.96 -7.08 -12.95
C THR A 461 2.03 -6.01 -12.83
N ARG A 462 2.96 -6.13 -11.88
CA ARG A 462 4.10 -5.20 -11.75
C ARG A 462 5.03 -5.25 -12.97
N ILE A 463 5.17 -6.40 -13.62
CA ILE A 463 5.91 -6.56 -14.88
C ILE A 463 5.17 -5.87 -16.03
N GLU A 464 3.86 -6.08 -16.13
CA GLU A 464 3.01 -5.43 -17.14
C GLU A 464 3.05 -3.91 -17.03
N VAL A 465 2.81 -3.35 -15.84
CA VAL A 465 2.83 -1.90 -15.62
C VAL A 465 4.22 -1.31 -15.90
N ALA A 466 5.30 -2.03 -15.59
CA ALA A 466 6.65 -1.60 -15.96
C ALA A 466 6.84 -1.49 -17.48
N SER A 467 6.32 -2.45 -18.24
CA SER A 467 6.35 -2.44 -19.71
C SER A 467 5.50 -1.30 -20.28
N GLU A 468 4.33 -1.02 -19.71
CA GLU A 468 3.50 0.13 -20.09
C GLU A 468 4.24 1.46 -19.86
N ILE A 469 4.91 1.61 -18.71
CA ILE A 469 5.71 2.80 -18.40
C ILE A 469 6.89 2.93 -19.36
N HIS A 470 7.58 1.84 -19.70
CA HIS A 470 8.69 1.84 -20.67
C HIS A 470 8.22 2.30 -22.06
N ALA A 471 7.14 1.70 -22.57
CA ALA A 471 6.57 2.05 -23.87
C ALA A 471 6.14 3.53 -23.92
N LEU A 472 5.44 4.01 -22.90
CA LEU A 472 5.01 5.41 -22.83
C LEU A 472 6.21 6.36 -22.67
N SER A 473 7.27 5.96 -21.96
CA SER A 473 8.49 6.75 -21.84
C SER A 473 9.20 6.92 -23.19
N LEU A 474 9.19 5.89 -24.05
CA LEU A 474 9.73 5.97 -25.42
C LEU A 474 8.91 6.93 -26.29
N GLU A 475 7.58 6.86 -26.20
CA GLU A 475 6.66 7.73 -26.95
C GLU A 475 6.82 9.20 -26.53
N ILE A 476 6.87 9.47 -25.22
CA ILE A 476 7.13 10.80 -24.66
C ILE A 476 8.50 11.31 -25.11
N GLY A 477 9.55 10.49 -24.98
CA GLY A 477 10.90 10.87 -25.39
C GLY A 477 10.97 11.25 -26.87
N THR A 478 10.33 10.46 -27.74
CA THR A 478 10.24 10.73 -29.19
C THR A 478 9.52 12.03 -29.49
N SER A 479 8.43 12.29 -28.77
CA SER A 479 7.65 13.52 -28.93
C SER A 479 8.40 14.76 -28.48
N LEU A 480 9.18 14.67 -27.41
CA LEU A 480 9.93 15.79 -26.85
C LEU A 480 11.27 16.04 -27.57
N ALA A 481 11.84 15.05 -28.26
CA ALA A 481 13.15 15.16 -28.93
C ALA A 481 13.12 15.82 -30.32
N THR A 482 11.94 16.19 -30.82
CA THR A 482 11.79 16.80 -32.16
C THR A 482 12.03 18.31 -32.10
N ASP A 483 12.62 18.86 -33.17
CA ASP A 483 13.13 20.24 -33.31
C ASP A 483 14.41 20.54 -32.50
N VAL A 484 15.52 19.88 -32.84
CA VAL A 484 16.83 20.03 -32.18
C VAL A 484 17.33 21.48 -32.27
N GLY A 485 17.37 22.19 -31.13
CA GLY A 485 17.97 23.53 -31.07
C GLY A 485 18.34 24.06 -29.68
N THR A 486 17.80 23.47 -28.60
CA THR A 486 18.05 23.91 -27.21
C THR A 486 18.77 22.84 -26.36
N PRO A 487 19.50 23.24 -25.29
CA PRO A 487 20.17 22.30 -24.39
C PRO A 487 19.24 21.27 -23.73
N GLU A 488 17.98 21.64 -23.49
CA GLU A 488 16.98 20.75 -22.90
C GLU A 488 16.56 19.64 -23.87
N GLN A 489 16.38 19.96 -25.14
CA GLN A 489 16.07 18.96 -26.18
C GLN A 489 17.23 18.00 -26.42
N SER A 490 18.48 18.48 -26.40
CA SER A 490 19.66 17.59 -26.47
C SER A 490 19.70 16.60 -25.30
N LYS A 491 19.32 17.05 -24.10
CA LYS A 491 19.19 16.17 -22.92
C LYS A 491 18.08 15.13 -23.13
N VAL A 492 16.93 15.53 -23.65
CA VAL A 492 15.83 14.60 -23.97
C VAL A 492 16.24 13.58 -25.02
N ALA A 493 16.91 13.99 -26.09
CA ALA A 493 17.41 13.08 -27.12
C ALA A 493 18.40 12.05 -26.55
N SER A 494 19.30 12.48 -25.64
CA SER A 494 20.20 11.56 -24.94
C SER A 494 19.44 10.56 -24.06
N MET A 495 18.43 11.01 -23.31
CA MET A 495 17.60 10.12 -22.49
C MET A 495 16.82 9.13 -23.38
N GLN A 496 16.27 9.58 -24.51
CA GLN A 496 15.56 8.72 -25.45
C GLN A 496 16.47 7.65 -26.05
N ALA A 497 17.69 8.03 -26.46
CA ALA A 497 18.68 7.09 -26.99
C ALA A 497 19.06 6.03 -25.94
N GLU A 498 19.27 6.42 -24.68
CA GLU A 498 19.51 5.47 -23.60
C GLU A 498 18.30 4.56 -23.36
N LEU A 499 17.09 5.09 -23.34
CA LEU A 499 15.86 4.33 -23.12
C LEU A 499 15.64 3.24 -24.18
N GLN A 500 16.11 3.46 -25.42
CA GLN A 500 16.09 2.47 -26.50
C GLN A 500 17.11 1.33 -26.30
N THR A 501 18.15 1.53 -25.48
CA THR A 501 19.19 0.53 -25.21
C THR A 501 18.85 -0.40 -24.05
N ILE A 502 17.88 -0.01 -23.21
CA ILE A 502 17.41 -0.79 -22.07
C ILE A 502 16.00 -1.35 -22.31
N GLY A 503 15.71 -2.53 -21.76
CA GLY A 503 14.37 -3.11 -21.82
C GLY A 503 13.51 -2.73 -20.61
N ALA A 504 12.25 -3.16 -20.64
CA ALA A 504 11.29 -2.93 -19.56
C ALA A 504 11.70 -3.60 -18.23
N GLU A 505 12.61 -4.58 -18.26
CA GLU A 505 13.13 -5.23 -17.04
C GLU A 505 13.99 -4.30 -16.16
N GLU A 506 14.55 -3.23 -16.73
CA GLU A 506 15.33 -2.21 -16.01
C GLU A 506 14.44 -1.07 -15.47
N LEU A 507 13.14 -1.10 -15.76
CA LEU A 507 12.12 -0.26 -15.11
C LEU A 507 11.32 -1.13 -14.15
N ILE A 508 11.38 -0.83 -12.86
CA ILE A 508 10.85 -1.73 -11.84
C ILE A 508 9.76 -1.05 -11.03
N VAL A 509 8.52 -1.54 -11.17
CA VAL A 509 7.42 -1.22 -10.25
C VAL A 509 7.52 -2.16 -9.06
N ASP A 510 7.66 -1.61 -7.86
CA ASP A 510 7.77 -2.39 -6.63
C ASP A 510 6.84 -1.84 -5.54
N ILE A 511 6.24 -2.75 -4.77
CA ILE A 511 5.48 -2.44 -3.56
C ILE A 511 5.79 -3.52 -2.51
N PRO A 512 6.07 -3.15 -1.25
CA PRO A 512 6.27 -4.13 -0.19
C PRO A 512 5.01 -4.98 0.03
N ALA A 513 5.17 -6.22 0.46
CA ALA A 513 4.05 -7.10 0.82
C ALA A 513 3.31 -6.55 2.05
N LYS A 514 1.99 -6.76 2.12
CA LYS A 514 1.24 -6.47 3.36
C LYS A 514 1.58 -7.55 4.38
N LYS A 515 2.45 -7.24 5.34
CA LYS A 515 2.62 -8.07 6.54
C LYS A 515 1.71 -7.50 7.63
N ALA A 516 0.59 -8.16 7.87
CA ALA A 516 -0.32 -7.81 8.95
C ALA A 516 -0.53 -9.03 9.83
N ASP A 517 0.36 -9.22 10.81
CA ASP A 517 0.18 -10.28 11.79
C ASP A 517 -0.87 -9.79 12.79
N ALA A 518 -2.03 -10.45 12.86
CA ALA A 518 -2.98 -10.19 13.92
C ALA A 518 -2.33 -10.57 15.26
N ILE A 519 -2.10 -9.60 16.13
CA ILE A 519 -1.54 -9.85 17.46
C ILE A 519 -2.59 -10.54 18.30
N ARG A 520 -2.25 -11.75 18.76
CA ARG A 520 -3.11 -12.72 19.45
C ARG A 520 -2.39 -13.39 20.62
N ILE A 521 -1.35 -12.78 21.15
CA ILE A 521 -0.68 -13.32 22.34
C ILE A 521 -1.67 -13.31 23.52
N LEU A 522 -1.67 -14.40 24.28
CA LEU A 522 -2.62 -14.61 25.37
C LEU A 522 -1.95 -14.41 26.72
N ALA A 523 -2.74 -13.96 27.69
CA ALA A 523 -2.30 -13.77 29.05
C ALA A 523 -3.36 -14.26 30.03
N ARG A 524 -2.91 -14.82 31.15
CA ARG A 524 -3.77 -15.16 32.28
C ARG A 524 -3.95 -13.93 33.19
N PHE A 525 -5.20 -13.56 33.47
CA PHE A 525 -5.55 -12.47 34.37
C PHE A 525 -5.79 -12.98 35.81
N PRO A 526 -5.80 -12.10 36.83
CA PRO A 526 -6.01 -12.49 38.22
C PRO A 526 -7.32 -13.25 38.49
N THR A 527 -8.34 -13.07 37.65
CA THR A 527 -9.61 -13.80 37.70
C THR A 527 -9.50 -15.25 37.22
N GLY A 528 -8.33 -15.67 36.72
CA GLY A 528 -8.11 -16.95 36.06
C GLY A 528 -8.42 -16.92 34.56
N THR A 529 -9.14 -15.90 34.08
CA THR A 529 -9.53 -15.71 32.68
C THR A 529 -8.30 -15.50 31.79
N ILE A 530 -8.29 -16.17 30.64
CA ILE A 530 -7.28 -16.08 29.60
C ILE A 530 -7.90 -15.33 28.42
N ARG A 531 -7.25 -14.22 28.05
CA ARG A 531 -7.69 -13.37 26.95
C ARG A 531 -6.51 -12.68 26.28
N VAL A 532 -6.76 -12.10 25.11
CA VAL A 532 -5.82 -11.17 24.48
C VAL A 532 -5.77 -9.91 25.37
N PRO A 533 -4.59 -9.49 25.84
CA PRO A 533 -4.48 -8.29 26.67
C PRO A 533 -4.72 -7.03 25.84
N GLU A 534 -5.23 -6.00 26.50
CA GLU A 534 -5.29 -4.66 25.91
C GLU A 534 -3.91 -4.01 26.03
N PHE A 535 -3.28 -3.80 24.89
CA PHE A 535 -2.01 -3.09 24.79
C PHE A 535 -2.24 -1.57 24.73
N SER A 536 -1.20 -0.81 25.09
CA SER A 536 -1.15 0.64 25.08
C SER A 536 -1.40 1.24 23.68
N PHE A 537 -1.26 0.43 22.63
CA PHE A 537 -1.67 0.75 21.26
C PHE A 537 -2.38 -0.45 20.64
N ASN A 538 -3.38 -0.21 19.78
CA ASN A 538 -4.07 -1.27 19.05
C ASN A 538 -3.22 -1.67 17.83
N PRO A 539 -2.58 -2.86 17.81
CA PRO A 539 -1.61 -3.20 16.77
C PRO A 539 -2.26 -3.43 15.41
N VAL A 540 -3.51 -3.91 15.36
CA VAL A 540 -4.25 -4.12 14.11
C VAL A 540 -4.60 -2.78 13.48
N LYS A 541 -5.18 -1.85 14.26
CA LYS A 541 -5.45 -0.48 13.80
C LYS A 541 -4.18 0.22 13.35
N TRP A 542 -3.08 -0.04 14.06
CA TRP A 542 -1.79 0.55 13.73
C TRP A 542 -1.18 -0.07 12.46
N THR A 543 -1.37 -1.36 12.23
CA THR A 543 -0.97 -2.06 11.00
C THR A 543 -1.76 -1.56 9.78
N ASP A 544 -3.07 -1.38 9.91
CA ASP A 544 -3.88 -0.81 8.83
C ASP A 544 -3.56 0.67 8.59
N ALA A 545 -3.31 1.43 9.67
CA ALA A 545 -2.78 2.79 9.54
C ALA A 545 -1.41 2.80 8.85
N TYR A 546 -0.53 1.83 9.16
CA TYR A 546 0.77 1.67 8.51
C TYR A 546 0.61 1.34 7.02
N ASP A 547 -0.31 0.44 6.64
CA ASP A 547 -0.60 0.09 5.24
C ASP A 547 -1.05 1.32 4.44
N LEU A 548 -1.87 2.20 5.01
CA LEU A 548 -2.32 3.43 4.35
C LEU A 548 -1.25 4.54 4.34
N GLN A 549 -0.53 4.71 5.46
CA GLN A 549 0.33 5.88 5.71
C GLN A 549 1.80 5.66 5.36
N LYS A 550 2.30 4.43 5.44
CA LYS A 550 3.73 4.10 5.39
C LYS A 550 4.10 3.12 4.27
N ARG A 551 3.21 2.20 3.89
CA ARG A 551 3.46 1.26 2.78
C ARG A 551 3.59 2.02 1.46
N THR A 552 4.83 2.26 1.07
CA THR A 552 5.17 3.08 -0.09
C THR A 552 5.74 2.18 -1.17
N GLY A 553 5.11 2.21 -2.34
CA GLY A 553 5.67 1.61 -3.55
C GLY A 553 6.45 2.64 -4.37
N TYR A 554 7.30 2.14 -5.25
CA TYR A 554 8.16 2.95 -6.11
C TYR A 554 8.19 2.41 -7.53
N VAL A 555 8.43 3.31 -8.49
CA VAL A 555 8.93 2.96 -9.81
C VAL A 555 10.41 3.32 -9.82
N PHE A 556 11.25 2.35 -10.15
CA PHE A 556 12.70 2.51 -10.24
C PHE A 556 13.17 2.48 -11.70
N CYS A 557 14.18 3.28 -12.04
CA CYS A 557 14.84 3.27 -13.35
C CYS A 557 16.28 3.78 -13.24
N PRO A 558 17.10 3.71 -14.30
CA PRO A 558 18.39 4.38 -14.35
C PRO A 558 18.27 5.89 -14.08
N ARG A 559 19.29 6.47 -13.44
CA ARG A 559 19.23 7.84 -12.89
C ARG A 559 18.96 8.91 -13.94
N SER A 560 19.59 8.79 -15.10
CA SER A 560 19.43 9.66 -16.26
C SER A 560 17.99 9.71 -16.77
N LEU A 561 17.24 8.62 -16.64
CA LEU A 561 15.90 8.44 -17.20
C LEU A 561 14.77 8.88 -16.28
N VAL A 562 15.07 9.20 -15.01
CA VAL A 562 14.09 9.61 -13.99
C VAL A 562 13.07 10.65 -14.50
N PRO A 563 13.46 11.71 -15.25
CA PRO A 563 12.51 12.71 -15.74
C PRO A 563 11.43 12.14 -16.67
N LEU A 564 11.81 11.30 -17.64
CA LEU A 564 10.86 10.70 -18.59
C LEU A 564 9.99 9.64 -17.91
N VAL A 565 10.63 8.77 -17.12
CA VAL A 565 9.94 7.66 -16.44
C VAL A 565 8.97 8.16 -15.37
N SER A 566 9.31 9.24 -14.66
CA SER A 566 8.42 9.88 -13.68
C SER A 566 7.12 10.35 -14.34
N LEU A 567 7.23 11.06 -15.47
CA LEU A 567 6.06 11.55 -16.20
C LEU A 567 5.20 10.41 -16.75
N ALA A 568 5.84 9.40 -17.37
CA ALA A 568 5.16 8.22 -17.85
C ALA A 568 4.44 7.47 -16.71
N ALA A 569 5.09 7.28 -15.56
CA ALA A 569 4.50 6.62 -14.40
C ALA A 569 3.28 7.37 -13.86
N LYS A 570 3.35 8.71 -13.75
CA LYS A 570 2.20 9.54 -13.36
C LYS A 570 1.01 9.34 -14.28
N LEU A 571 1.25 9.25 -15.59
CA LEU A 571 0.21 9.04 -16.60
C LEU A 571 -0.38 7.64 -16.57
N ILE A 572 0.45 6.60 -16.43
CA ILE A 572 -0.03 5.23 -16.32
C ILE A 572 -0.90 5.07 -15.07
N PHE A 573 -0.49 5.62 -13.92
CA PHE A 573 -1.29 5.56 -12.70
C PHE A 573 -2.62 6.31 -12.82
N LEU A 574 -2.62 7.46 -13.49
CA LEU A 574 -3.86 8.19 -13.78
C LEU A 574 -4.80 7.39 -14.69
N ARG A 575 -4.29 6.85 -15.80
CA ARG A 575 -5.08 6.08 -16.78
C ARG A 575 -5.61 4.77 -16.21
N ARG A 576 -4.77 4.03 -15.49
CA ARG A 576 -5.08 2.68 -14.98
C ARG A 576 -5.93 2.70 -13.71
N TYR A 577 -5.66 3.65 -12.81
CA TYR A 577 -6.28 3.67 -11.47
C TYR A 577 -7.12 4.92 -11.19
N GLY A 578 -7.07 5.94 -12.05
CA GLY A 578 -7.75 7.21 -11.80
C GLY A 578 -7.19 7.96 -10.60
N VAL A 579 -5.90 7.81 -10.32
CA VAL A 579 -5.24 8.45 -9.17
C VAL A 579 -4.10 9.35 -9.62
N VAL A 580 -3.94 10.47 -8.92
CA VAL A 580 -2.76 11.33 -8.99
C VAL A 580 -2.09 11.32 -7.63
N MET A 581 -0.77 11.24 -7.59
CA MET A 581 -0.02 11.39 -6.36
C MET A 581 0.28 12.88 -6.16
N GLY A 582 -0.09 13.41 -4.99
CA GLY A 582 0.14 14.80 -4.64
C GLY A 582 1.63 15.13 -4.43
N PRO A 583 1.99 16.42 -4.26
CA PRO A 583 3.39 16.87 -4.26
C PRO A 583 4.30 16.29 -3.18
N ASP A 584 3.73 15.78 -2.08
CA ASP A 584 4.49 15.06 -1.06
C ASP A 584 5.19 13.81 -1.63
N ALA A 585 4.61 13.19 -2.69
CA ALA A 585 5.23 12.07 -3.39
C ALA A 585 6.49 12.50 -4.17
N ASP A 586 6.47 13.69 -4.78
CA ASP A 586 7.60 14.23 -5.53
C ASP A 586 8.82 14.52 -4.62
N GLY A 587 8.56 14.88 -3.36
CA GLY A 587 9.60 15.01 -2.34
C GLY A 587 10.36 13.69 -2.08
N TYR A 588 9.69 12.54 -2.18
CA TYR A 588 10.32 11.22 -1.97
C TYR A 588 11.26 10.81 -3.10
N ILE A 589 11.04 11.30 -4.31
CA ILE A 589 11.93 11.05 -5.46
C ILE A 589 13.01 12.13 -5.61
N LYS A 590 13.01 13.17 -4.75
CA LYS A 590 13.92 14.33 -4.81
C LYS A 590 13.87 15.04 -6.17
N MET A 591 12.72 15.03 -6.83
CA MET A 591 12.55 15.75 -8.09
C MET A 591 12.43 17.25 -7.84
N THR A 592 13.21 18.04 -8.58
CA THR A 592 13.15 19.50 -8.60
C THR A 592 12.78 20.06 -9.98
N GLN A 593 12.46 19.21 -10.95
CA GLN A 593 12.19 19.64 -12.33
C GLN A 593 10.70 19.92 -12.55
N ASP A 594 10.41 21.11 -13.08
CA ASP A 594 9.11 21.52 -13.57
C ASP A 594 8.89 20.94 -14.97
N HIS A 595 7.87 20.10 -15.15
CA HIS A 595 7.52 19.48 -16.43
C HIS A 595 6.47 20.27 -17.22
N THR A 596 6.08 21.47 -16.78
CA THR A 596 5.00 22.25 -17.41
C THR A 596 5.23 22.47 -18.90
N ALA A 597 6.48 22.74 -19.32
CA ALA A 597 6.83 22.88 -20.73
C ALA A 597 6.63 21.57 -21.52
N TRP A 598 6.98 20.42 -20.93
CA TRP A 598 6.81 19.12 -21.59
C TRP A 598 5.33 18.75 -21.71
N LEU A 599 4.54 19.04 -20.68
CA LEU A 599 3.10 18.76 -20.68
C LEU A 599 2.38 19.51 -21.81
N GLU A 600 2.75 20.76 -22.07
CA GLU A 600 2.18 21.54 -23.17
C GLU A 600 2.57 21.00 -24.56
N ILE A 601 3.82 20.57 -24.73
CA ILE A 601 4.27 19.92 -25.98
C ILE A 601 3.50 18.61 -26.22
N LEU A 602 3.33 17.80 -25.17
CA LEU A 602 2.59 16.54 -25.24
C LEU A 602 1.11 16.76 -25.50
N ARG A 603 0.51 17.85 -25.01
CA ARG A 603 -0.86 18.29 -25.33
C ARG A 603 -1.02 18.55 -26.82
N GLN A 604 -0.10 19.33 -27.39
CA GLN A 604 -0.12 19.71 -28.81
C GLN A 604 0.02 18.51 -29.73
N ARG A 605 0.57 17.41 -29.22
CA ARG A 605 0.75 16.14 -29.95
C ARG A 605 -0.31 15.09 -29.62
N GLU A 606 -1.39 15.49 -28.95
CA GLU A 606 -2.52 14.63 -28.61
C GLU A 606 -2.16 13.41 -27.74
N LEU A 607 -1.00 13.41 -27.10
CA LEU A 607 -0.60 12.36 -26.14
C LEU A 607 -1.26 12.56 -24.77
N LEU A 608 -1.71 13.77 -24.48
CA LEU A 608 -2.42 14.15 -23.26
C LEU A 608 -3.70 14.89 -23.60
N ASP A 609 -4.80 14.49 -22.95
CA ASP A 609 -6.03 15.27 -22.97
C ASP A 609 -5.98 16.42 -21.93
N HIS A 610 -6.93 17.35 -22.06
CA HIS A 610 -7.02 18.51 -21.16
C HIS A 610 -7.20 18.08 -19.69
N THR A 611 -7.98 17.03 -19.45
CA THR A 611 -8.28 16.50 -18.12
C THR A 611 -7.01 16.00 -17.42
N ALA A 612 -6.16 15.26 -18.12
CA ALA A 612 -4.91 14.74 -17.60
C ALA A 612 -3.92 15.85 -17.26
N ILE A 613 -3.83 16.88 -18.11
CA ILE A 613 -2.98 18.04 -17.85
C ILE A 613 -3.48 18.79 -16.63
N GLU A 614 -4.78 19.04 -16.52
CA GLU A 614 -5.36 19.71 -15.37
C GLU A 614 -5.07 18.96 -14.07
N LEU A 615 -5.27 17.63 -14.07
CA LEU A 615 -5.01 16.76 -12.92
C LEU A 615 -3.51 16.67 -12.55
N LEU A 616 -2.60 16.71 -13.52
CA LEU A 616 -1.16 16.63 -13.30
C LEU A 616 -0.51 17.97 -12.96
N THR A 617 -1.01 19.07 -13.52
CA THR A 617 -0.44 20.40 -13.35
C THR A 617 -0.98 21.11 -12.12
N ARG A 618 -2.22 20.81 -11.70
CA ARG A 618 -3.01 21.54 -10.69
C ARG A 618 -2.20 22.66 -10.04
N LYS A 619 -2.10 23.81 -10.73
CA LYS A 619 -1.85 25.07 -10.06
C LYS A 619 -2.97 25.14 -9.02
N ARG A 620 -2.60 25.01 -7.76
CA ARG A 620 -3.52 24.86 -6.64
C ARG A 620 -4.35 26.14 -6.53
N HIS A 621 -5.45 26.22 -7.25
CA HIS A 621 -6.49 27.19 -6.94
C HIS A 621 -7.12 26.69 -5.64
N GLN A 622 -6.78 27.34 -4.51
CA GLN A 622 -7.58 27.20 -3.30
C GLN A 622 -9.01 27.54 -3.72
N LEU A 623 -9.89 26.54 -3.75
CA LEU A 623 -11.29 26.80 -4.02
C LEU A 623 -11.85 27.49 -2.77
N LEU A 624 -12.20 28.76 -2.93
CA LEU A 624 -12.77 29.61 -1.91
C LEU A 624 -14.27 29.35 -1.82
N THR A 625 -14.77 29.17 -0.60
CA THR A 625 -16.19 29.33 -0.34
C THR A 625 -16.57 30.81 -0.44
N ILE A 626 -17.82 31.10 -0.82
CA ILE A 626 -18.35 32.45 -0.81
C ILE A 626 -18.45 32.93 0.64
N ARG A 627 -18.10 34.20 0.89
CA ARG A 627 -18.16 34.84 2.21
C ARG A 627 -19.19 35.96 2.21
N SER A 628 -20.00 36.04 3.26
CA SER A 628 -21.13 36.98 3.32
C SER A 628 -20.66 38.44 3.29
N GLU A 629 -19.54 38.74 3.94
CA GLU A 629 -18.98 40.09 4.00
C GLU A 629 -18.51 40.64 2.64
N LYS A 630 -18.35 39.77 1.63
CA LYS A 630 -17.87 40.15 0.29
C LYS A 630 -18.97 40.25 -0.77
N LEU A 631 -20.22 39.85 -0.47
CA LEU A 631 -21.33 39.93 -1.44
C LEU A 631 -21.68 41.37 -1.84
N GLY A 632 -21.34 42.36 -1.01
CA GLY A 632 -21.59 43.77 -1.33
C GLY A 632 -23.07 44.16 -1.30
N ILE A 633 -23.87 43.51 -0.45
CA ILE A 633 -25.30 43.80 -0.30
C ILE A 633 -25.50 45.25 0.21
N PRO A 634 -26.38 46.06 -0.41
CA PRO A 634 -26.66 47.42 0.04
C PRO A 634 -27.17 47.46 1.49
N LYS A 635 -26.71 48.44 2.29
CA LYS A 635 -27.10 48.57 3.72
C LYS A 635 -28.61 48.67 3.92
N ASP A 636 -29.32 49.31 2.99
CA ASP A 636 -30.78 49.45 3.05
C ASP A 636 -31.51 48.11 2.91
N TRP A 637 -30.90 47.11 2.25
CA TRP A 637 -31.44 45.75 2.15
C TRP A 637 -31.24 44.99 3.46
N LEU A 638 -30.06 45.10 4.07
CA LEU A 638 -29.77 44.51 5.40
C LEU A 638 -30.64 45.14 6.51
N GLY A 639 -31.02 46.41 6.36
CA GLY A 639 -32.01 47.02 7.26
C GLY A 639 -33.41 46.41 7.16
N GLN A 640 -33.77 45.81 6.02
CA GLN A 640 -35.06 45.16 5.78
C GLN A 640 -35.04 43.65 6.10
N ASP A 641 -33.93 42.96 5.83
CA ASP A 641 -33.66 41.57 6.25
C ASP A 641 -32.21 41.46 6.76
N PRO A 642 -31.99 41.49 8.09
CA PRO A 642 -30.64 41.50 8.69
C PRO A 642 -29.80 40.27 8.38
N ASP A 643 -30.42 39.13 8.04
CA ASP A 643 -29.73 37.85 7.81
C ASP A 643 -29.57 37.53 6.31
N LEU A 644 -29.88 38.48 5.41
CA LEU A 644 -29.94 38.22 3.98
C LEU A 644 -28.59 37.76 3.39
N ASP A 645 -27.50 38.34 3.86
CA ASP A 645 -26.13 38.02 3.43
C ASP A 645 -25.72 36.60 3.85
N VAL A 646 -26.04 36.22 5.08
CA VAL A 646 -25.80 34.87 5.62
C VAL A 646 -26.66 33.85 4.86
N LYS A 647 -27.97 34.08 4.73
CA LYS A 647 -28.90 33.18 4.03
C LYS A 647 -28.49 32.94 2.57
N LEU A 648 -28.15 34.00 1.83
CA LEU A 648 -27.69 33.87 0.44
C LEU A 648 -26.36 33.12 0.36
N THR A 649 -25.42 33.41 1.24
CA THR A 649 -24.11 32.74 1.26
C THR A 649 -24.23 31.26 1.59
N GLU A 650 -25.04 30.91 2.58
CA GLU A 650 -25.33 29.51 2.95
C GLU A 650 -26.00 28.76 1.79
N ASP A 651 -26.99 29.38 1.15
CA ASP A 651 -27.66 28.76 0.01
C ASP A 651 -26.71 28.56 -1.19
N ILE A 652 -25.80 29.52 -1.46
CA ILE A 652 -24.79 29.41 -2.53
C ILE A 652 -23.80 28.29 -2.19
N ASN A 653 -23.20 28.31 -1.00
CA ASN A 653 -22.19 27.33 -0.60
C ASN A 653 -22.78 25.91 -0.45
N ARG A 654 -24.06 25.79 -0.07
CA ARG A 654 -24.75 24.49 -0.02
C ARG A 654 -24.86 23.84 -1.40
N VAL A 655 -25.11 24.65 -2.43
CA VAL A 655 -25.22 24.17 -3.83
C VAL A 655 -23.83 24.07 -4.49
N LEU A 656 -22.88 24.93 -4.10
CA LEU A 656 -21.50 24.96 -4.60
C LEU A 656 -20.51 24.29 -3.63
N GLN A 657 -20.64 22.97 -3.46
CA GLN A 657 -19.82 22.20 -2.52
C GLN A 657 -18.31 22.24 -2.80
N ALA A 658 -17.90 22.41 -4.06
CA ALA A 658 -16.47 22.45 -4.40
C ALA A 658 -15.80 23.83 -4.16
N GLY A 659 -16.56 24.92 -4.04
CA GLY A 659 -16.01 26.29 -3.99
C GLY A 659 -15.50 26.81 -5.35
N LEU A 660 -15.04 28.07 -5.40
CA LEU A 660 -14.59 28.77 -6.62
C LEU A 660 -13.10 29.06 -6.64
N THR A 661 -12.50 29.17 -7.82
CA THR A 661 -11.14 29.75 -7.90
C THR A 661 -11.16 31.21 -7.39
N HIS A 662 -10.01 31.75 -6.97
CA HIS A 662 -9.93 33.15 -6.52
C HIS A 662 -10.45 34.14 -7.57
N GLU A 663 -10.09 33.91 -8.84
CA GLU A 663 -10.49 34.74 -9.97
C GLU A 663 -12.00 34.65 -10.24
N ASP A 664 -12.58 33.45 -10.16
CA ASP A 664 -14.03 33.27 -10.31
C ASP A 664 -14.80 33.88 -9.13
N ALA A 665 -14.26 33.79 -7.91
CA ALA A 665 -14.84 34.41 -6.73
C ALA A 665 -14.80 35.95 -6.82
N GLU A 666 -13.67 36.55 -7.22
CA GLU A 666 -13.58 38.01 -7.41
C GLU A 666 -14.51 38.50 -8.52
N ALA A 667 -14.53 37.82 -9.67
CA ALA A 667 -15.46 38.13 -10.75
C ALA A 667 -16.92 38.03 -10.26
N PHE A 668 -17.24 36.97 -9.50
CA PHE A 668 -18.57 36.79 -8.92
C PHE A 668 -18.96 37.93 -7.97
N TYR A 669 -18.11 38.31 -7.01
CA TYR A 669 -18.40 39.41 -6.09
C TYR A 669 -18.62 40.73 -6.82
N LYS A 670 -17.80 41.01 -7.84
CA LYS A 670 -17.90 42.23 -8.65
C LYS A 670 -19.22 42.28 -9.43
N VAL A 671 -19.58 41.17 -10.08
CA VAL A 671 -20.84 41.06 -10.84
C VAL A 671 -22.05 41.11 -9.91
N MET A 672 -22.01 40.44 -8.75
CA MET A 672 -23.09 40.49 -7.76
C MET A 672 -23.31 41.90 -7.21
N GLY A 673 -22.24 42.65 -6.90
CA GLY A 673 -22.35 44.06 -6.53
C GLY A 673 -23.08 44.89 -7.59
N ALA A 674 -22.74 44.69 -8.87
CA ALA A 674 -23.44 45.35 -9.98
C ALA A 674 -24.91 44.88 -10.09
N MET A 675 -25.21 43.61 -9.84
CA MET A 675 -26.58 43.08 -9.83
C MET A 675 -27.45 43.73 -8.76
N PHE A 676 -26.93 43.94 -7.55
CA PHE A 676 -27.67 44.66 -6.51
C PHE A 676 -27.99 46.09 -6.93
N ASN A 677 -27.05 46.78 -7.57
CA ASN A 677 -27.27 48.12 -8.13
C ASN A 677 -28.32 48.12 -9.24
N ILE A 678 -28.36 47.08 -10.09
CA ILE A 678 -29.39 46.90 -11.11
C ILE A 678 -30.76 46.82 -10.45
N VAL A 679 -30.93 45.94 -9.46
CA VAL A 679 -32.22 45.77 -8.77
C VAL A 679 -32.63 47.09 -8.09
N ASP A 680 -31.71 47.78 -7.42
CA ASP A 680 -32.02 49.04 -6.77
C ASP A 680 -32.42 50.14 -7.74
N HIS A 681 -31.74 50.25 -8.87
CA HIS A 681 -32.10 51.19 -9.93
C HIS A 681 -33.45 50.84 -10.54
N TRP A 682 -33.67 49.57 -10.87
CA TRP A 682 -34.90 49.06 -11.47
C TRP A 682 -36.13 49.39 -10.61
N TYR A 683 -35.99 49.24 -9.29
CA TYR A 683 -37.03 49.59 -8.33
C TYR A 683 -37.09 51.10 -7.99
N GLY A 684 -35.98 51.82 -8.09
CA GLY A 684 -35.83 53.20 -7.60
C GLY A 684 -36.22 54.29 -8.61
N THR A 685 -36.01 54.06 -9.90
CA THR A 685 -36.37 55.01 -10.97
C THR A 685 -37.83 54.94 -11.38
N GLY A 686 -38.57 53.97 -10.86
CA GLY A 686 -39.93 53.72 -11.30
C GLY A 686 -39.98 53.29 -12.77
N LEU A 687 -38.90 52.68 -13.29
CA LEU A 687 -38.84 51.97 -14.57
C LEU A 687 -39.73 50.71 -14.54
N VAL A 688 -41.02 50.93 -14.28
CA VAL A 688 -42.11 50.12 -14.79
C VAL A 688 -42.65 50.74 -16.09
N THR A 689 -41.87 51.61 -16.72
CA THR A 689 -42.31 52.42 -17.84
C THR A 689 -41.69 51.95 -19.14
N GLU A 690 -42.59 51.70 -20.10
CA GLU A 690 -42.44 51.21 -21.47
C GLU A 690 -42.41 49.68 -21.59
N ALA A 691 -43.22 49.18 -22.52
CA ALA A 691 -43.41 47.76 -22.75
C ALA A 691 -42.05 47.13 -23.07
N LEU A 692 -41.45 46.38 -22.13
CA LEU A 692 -40.39 45.44 -22.48
C LEU A 692 -41.00 44.49 -23.51
N GLU A 693 -40.58 44.62 -24.77
CA GLU A 693 -41.23 43.90 -25.86
C GLU A 693 -40.76 42.45 -25.92
N ASN A 694 -39.49 42.19 -25.58
CA ASN A 694 -38.85 40.88 -25.68
C ASN A 694 -37.57 40.77 -24.82
N GLU A 695 -37.00 39.57 -24.82
CA GLU A 695 -35.75 39.21 -24.12
C GLU A 695 -34.52 40.01 -24.61
N ALA A 696 -34.48 40.39 -25.89
CA ALA A 696 -33.38 41.20 -26.45
C ALA A 696 -33.40 42.64 -25.93
N ALA A 697 -34.58 43.22 -25.73
CA ALA A 697 -34.71 44.51 -25.07
C ALA A 697 -34.21 44.44 -23.61
N LEU A 698 -34.54 43.37 -22.88
CA LEU A 698 -34.03 43.16 -21.51
C LEU A 698 -32.51 43.04 -21.49
N GLN A 699 -31.93 42.21 -22.37
CA GLN A 699 -30.49 42.03 -22.51
C GLN A 699 -29.77 43.37 -22.71
N LYS A 700 -30.30 44.24 -23.59
CA LYS A 700 -29.69 45.56 -23.88
C LYS A 700 -29.63 46.46 -22.64
N HIS A 701 -30.67 46.44 -21.82
CA HIS A 701 -30.72 47.22 -20.57
C HIS A 701 -29.73 46.67 -19.54
N ILE A 702 -29.70 45.34 -19.33
CA ILE A 702 -28.79 44.69 -18.39
C ILE A 702 -27.33 44.92 -18.81
N ARG A 703 -27.02 44.76 -20.10
CA ARG A 703 -25.69 45.02 -20.66
C ARG A 703 -25.24 46.46 -20.41
N SER A 704 -26.09 47.43 -20.77
CA SER A 704 -25.78 48.85 -20.57
C SER A 704 -25.49 49.15 -19.10
N PHE A 705 -26.25 48.53 -18.19
CA PHE A 705 -26.07 48.75 -16.75
C PHE A 705 -24.80 48.09 -16.19
N LEU A 706 -24.47 46.88 -16.65
CA LEU A 706 -23.21 46.21 -16.33
C LEU A 706 -22.01 47.04 -16.79
N GLU A 707 -22.04 47.55 -18.02
CA GLU A 707 -21.00 48.41 -18.59
C GLU A 707 -20.87 49.73 -17.79
N MET A 708 -22.00 50.36 -17.39
CA MET A 708 -22.01 51.54 -16.51
C MET A 708 -21.37 51.26 -15.13
N ASN A 709 -21.48 50.03 -14.62
CA ASN A 709 -20.84 49.60 -13.37
C ASN A 709 -19.40 49.09 -13.59
N ARG A 710 -18.79 49.38 -14.76
CA ARG A 710 -17.42 48.98 -15.12
C ARG A 710 -17.20 47.47 -15.09
N ILE A 711 -18.22 46.71 -15.44
CA ILE A 711 -18.13 45.28 -15.68
C ILE A 711 -17.79 45.05 -17.16
N ASN A 712 -16.76 44.25 -17.43
CA ASN A 712 -16.43 43.87 -18.79
C ASN A 712 -17.44 42.82 -19.28
N VAL A 713 -18.15 43.07 -20.40
CA VAL A 713 -19.21 42.20 -20.90
C VAL A 713 -18.98 41.85 -22.36
N LYS A 714 -19.15 40.56 -22.71
CA LYS A 714 -19.19 40.06 -24.10
C LYS A 714 -20.51 39.35 -24.39
N GLU A 715 -20.98 39.38 -25.63
CA GLU A 715 -22.21 38.70 -26.04
C GLU A 715 -21.96 37.22 -26.35
N GLY A 716 -22.93 36.36 -26.02
CA GLY A 716 -22.86 34.92 -26.24
C GLY A 716 -22.69 34.52 -27.71
N ALA A 717 -23.25 35.31 -28.64
CA ALA A 717 -23.16 35.08 -30.08
C ALA A 717 -21.71 35.11 -30.63
N GLU A 718 -20.81 35.86 -29.99
CA GLU A 718 -19.39 35.92 -30.38
C GLU A 718 -18.59 34.67 -29.92
N MET A 719 -19.20 33.82 -29.09
CA MET A 719 -18.52 32.68 -28.45
C MET A 719 -19.34 31.38 -28.50
N SER A 720 -20.19 31.18 -29.51
CA SER A 720 -21.03 29.98 -29.74
C SER A 720 -22.09 29.69 -28.66
N GLY A 721 -22.41 30.66 -27.79
CA GLY A 721 -23.50 30.62 -26.80
C GLY A 721 -24.85 31.09 -27.36
N GLY A 722 -25.87 31.24 -26.51
CA GLY A 722 -27.15 31.79 -26.94
C GLY A 722 -27.02 33.25 -27.34
N GLU A 723 -27.76 33.68 -28.37
CA GLU A 723 -27.67 35.04 -28.93
C GLU A 723 -27.91 36.16 -27.90
N LEU A 724 -28.55 35.87 -26.76
CA LEU A 724 -28.96 36.84 -25.75
C LEU A 724 -28.28 36.67 -24.37
N ASP A 725 -27.29 35.79 -24.26
CA ASP A 725 -26.50 35.64 -23.03
C ASP A 725 -25.37 36.66 -22.97
N LEU A 726 -24.94 36.99 -21.75
CA LEU A 726 -23.83 37.88 -21.49
C LEU A 726 -22.75 37.15 -20.67
N LEU A 727 -21.50 37.22 -21.10
CA LEU A 727 -20.35 36.78 -20.30
C LEU A 727 -19.71 37.99 -19.62
N ALA A 728 -19.91 38.10 -18.31
CA ALA A 728 -19.37 39.16 -17.48
C ALA A 728 -18.00 38.77 -16.88
N GLU A 729 -17.04 39.69 -16.94
CA GLU A 729 -15.63 39.51 -16.52
C GLU A 729 -14.94 38.28 -17.13
N GLY A 730 -15.46 37.75 -18.24
CA GLY A 730 -14.97 36.52 -18.85
C GLY A 730 -15.23 35.24 -18.03
N ARG A 731 -15.96 35.32 -16.91
CA ARG A 731 -16.09 34.21 -15.93
C ARG A 731 -17.54 33.93 -15.48
N VAL A 732 -18.41 34.94 -15.43
CA VAL A 732 -19.79 34.81 -14.91
C VAL A 732 -20.79 34.92 -16.06
N ILE A 733 -21.62 33.90 -16.25
CA ILE A 733 -22.69 33.91 -17.26
C ILE A 733 -23.92 34.60 -16.67
N VAL A 734 -24.47 35.56 -17.42
CA VAL A 734 -25.75 36.21 -17.15
C VAL A 734 -26.73 35.85 -18.26
N GLU A 735 -27.72 35.04 -17.93
CA GLU A 735 -28.82 34.64 -18.81
C GLU A 735 -30.02 35.56 -18.58
N ASN A 736 -30.65 36.02 -19.67
CA ASN A 736 -31.84 36.85 -19.61
C ASN A 736 -33.06 36.02 -19.99
N LYS A 737 -34.19 36.26 -19.32
CA LYS A 737 -35.46 35.60 -19.61
C LYS A 737 -36.61 36.57 -19.50
N PHE A 738 -37.54 36.48 -20.44
CA PHE A 738 -38.69 37.35 -20.51
C PHE A 738 -39.99 36.55 -20.66
N GLU A 739 -40.98 36.86 -19.81
CA GLU A 739 -42.32 36.27 -19.86
C GLU A 739 -43.37 37.39 -19.83
N SER A 740 -44.12 37.54 -20.93
CA SER A 740 -45.15 38.60 -21.07
C SER A 740 -46.54 38.15 -20.61
N ASN A 741 -46.79 36.84 -20.51
CA ASN A 741 -48.15 36.28 -20.40
C ASN A 741 -48.49 35.67 -19.03
N VAL A 742 -47.58 35.73 -18.06
CA VAL A 742 -47.80 35.12 -16.74
C VAL A 742 -47.93 36.22 -15.68
N GLU A 743 -49.16 36.43 -15.19
CA GLU A 743 -49.42 37.20 -13.97
C GLU A 743 -49.23 36.29 -12.76
N THR A 744 -48.26 36.60 -11.89
CA THR A 744 -48.00 35.79 -10.68
C THR A 744 -48.00 36.64 -9.40
N ASN A 745 -48.32 35.98 -8.29
CA ASN A 745 -48.03 36.43 -6.92
C ASN A 745 -46.68 35.85 -6.42
N ALA A 746 -45.89 35.23 -7.31
CA ALA A 746 -44.80 34.34 -6.97
C ALA A 746 -43.54 35.11 -6.53
N THR A 747 -42.90 34.60 -5.47
CA THR A 747 -41.51 34.95 -5.10
C THR A 747 -40.54 34.39 -6.15
N ALA A 748 -39.27 34.83 -6.13
CA ALA A 748 -38.24 34.32 -7.05
C ALA A 748 -38.13 32.79 -7.09
N LYS A 749 -38.55 32.11 -6.01
CA LYS A 749 -38.58 30.64 -5.88
C LYS A 749 -39.69 29.96 -6.70
N ALA A 750 -40.75 30.68 -7.10
CA ALA A 750 -41.94 30.14 -7.76
C ALA A 750 -42.09 30.58 -9.24
N ALA A 751 -41.22 31.46 -9.76
CA ALA A 751 -41.10 31.72 -11.18
C ALA A 751 -40.37 30.54 -11.86
N GLY A 752 -41.13 29.54 -12.32
CA GLY A 752 -40.65 28.21 -12.76
C GLY A 752 -39.79 28.12 -14.03
N MET A 753 -38.94 29.12 -14.32
CA MET A 753 -38.10 29.12 -15.53
C MET A 753 -36.69 28.58 -15.28
N GLN A 754 -36.44 27.32 -15.62
CA GLN A 754 -35.11 26.68 -15.57
C GLN A 754 -34.13 27.26 -16.59
N ALA A 755 -32.94 27.70 -16.19
CA ALA A 755 -31.83 28.13 -17.06
C ALA A 755 -31.68 27.22 -18.29
N ARG A 756 -31.41 27.80 -19.48
CA ARG A 756 -31.29 26.97 -20.70
C ARG A 756 -29.99 26.15 -20.61
N ARG A 757 -30.02 24.90 -21.08
CA ARG A 757 -28.81 24.08 -21.21
C ARG A 757 -27.95 24.63 -22.34
N TYR A 758 -26.85 25.30 -22.02
CA TYR A 758 -25.78 25.46 -23.00
C TYR A 758 -24.81 24.29 -22.92
N ALA A 759 -24.61 23.63 -24.05
CA ALA A 759 -23.45 22.79 -24.30
C ALA A 759 -22.30 23.70 -24.70
N MET A 760 -21.74 24.45 -23.75
CA MET A 760 -20.42 25.04 -23.92
C MET A 760 -19.59 24.96 -22.67
N ALA A 761 -18.47 24.27 -22.85
CA ALA A 761 -17.33 24.25 -21.96
C ALA A 761 -16.76 25.67 -21.84
N LEU A 762 -16.89 26.25 -20.65
CA LEU A 762 -16.04 27.33 -20.12
C LEU A 762 -16.40 27.51 -18.65
N SER A 763 -15.65 26.83 -17.78
CA SER A 763 -15.39 26.99 -16.33
C SER A 763 -16.43 27.59 -15.35
N SER A 764 -17.63 28.04 -15.72
CA SER A 764 -18.53 28.71 -14.78
C SER A 764 -19.37 27.68 -14.02
N GLN A 765 -18.97 27.47 -12.76
CA GLN A 765 -19.79 26.79 -11.76
C GLN A 765 -20.95 27.70 -11.27
N LEU A 766 -21.05 28.92 -11.80
CA LEU A 766 -22.04 29.95 -11.47
C LEU A 766 -22.71 30.50 -12.74
N THR A 767 -24.04 30.64 -12.66
CA THR A 767 -24.86 31.35 -13.64
C THR A 767 -25.83 32.28 -12.90
N ILE A 768 -25.99 33.50 -13.40
CA ILE A 768 -27.02 34.44 -12.93
C ILE A 768 -28.14 34.45 -13.98
N VAL A 769 -29.37 34.20 -13.56
CA VAL A 769 -30.54 34.20 -14.43
C VAL A 769 -31.43 35.36 -14.05
N ILE A 770 -31.58 36.33 -14.94
CA ILE A 770 -32.46 37.49 -14.76
C ILE A 770 -33.78 37.19 -15.44
N VAL A 771 -34.88 37.25 -14.68
CA VAL A 771 -36.22 36.97 -15.17
C VAL A 771 -37.09 38.21 -15.00
N ALA A 772 -37.54 38.78 -16.12
CA ALA A 772 -38.54 39.83 -16.09
C ALA A 772 -39.95 39.23 -16.04
N VAL A 773 -40.70 39.51 -14.97
CA VAL A 773 -42.06 38.98 -14.73
C VAL A 773 -43.08 40.10 -14.60
N ARG A 774 -44.27 39.91 -15.19
CA ARG A 774 -45.40 40.84 -15.06
C ARG A 774 -46.17 40.57 -13.77
N TYR A 775 -46.29 41.59 -12.91
CA TYR A 775 -47.02 41.50 -11.64
C TYR A 775 -48.43 42.08 -11.74
N ARG A 776 -49.35 41.53 -10.94
CA ARG A 776 -50.71 42.06 -10.79
C ARG A 776 -50.70 43.47 -10.19
N ALA A 777 -51.66 44.29 -10.60
CA ALA A 777 -51.75 45.67 -10.13
C ALA A 777 -51.88 45.74 -8.60
N GLY A 778 -50.91 46.40 -7.94
CA GLY A 778 -50.89 46.60 -6.49
C GLY A 778 -50.11 45.58 -5.69
N GLU A 779 -49.56 44.54 -6.32
CA GLU A 779 -48.72 43.52 -5.69
C GLU A 779 -47.27 43.68 -6.18
N MET A 780 -46.33 44.00 -5.29
CA MET A 780 -44.90 44.13 -5.64
C MET A 780 -44.06 43.23 -4.75
N LEU A 781 -43.12 42.51 -5.35
CA LEU A 781 -42.13 41.72 -4.63
C LEU A 781 -41.17 42.64 -3.87
N GLU A 782 -40.96 42.40 -2.58
CA GLU A 782 -39.93 43.08 -1.79
C GLU A 782 -38.55 42.87 -2.42
N LYS A 783 -37.70 43.92 -2.42
CA LYS A 783 -36.35 43.86 -3.02
C LYS A 783 -35.52 42.69 -2.49
N THR A 784 -35.59 42.45 -1.18
CA THR A 784 -34.88 41.36 -0.50
C THR A 784 -35.34 39.96 -0.94
N LYS A 785 -36.51 39.84 -1.57
CA LYS A 785 -37.06 38.59 -2.10
C LYS A 785 -36.87 38.43 -3.62
N ALA A 786 -36.24 39.41 -4.29
CA ALA A 786 -35.99 39.37 -5.73
C ALA A 786 -34.92 38.34 -6.12
N ILE A 787 -34.06 37.94 -5.18
CA ILE A 787 -32.95 37.01 -5.43
C ILE A 787 -33.24 35.66 -4.78
N SER A 788 -32.97 34.57 -5.50
CA SER A 788 -33.02 33.21 -4.96
C SER A 788 -31.90 32.36 -5.55
N VAL A 789 -31.53 31.30 -4.82
CA VAL A 789 -30.42 30.42 -5.18
C VAL A 789 -30.93 29.00 -5.32
N GLY A 790 -30.50 28.30 -6.36
CA GLY A 790 -30.77 26.87 -6.51
C GLY A 790 -29.85 26.20 -7.52
N PRO A 791 -29.86 24.86 -7.57
CA PRO A 791 -29.08 24.12 -8.56
C PRO A 791 -29.59 24.41 -9.98
N ILE A 792 -28.67 24.36 -10.95
CA ILE A 792 -29.03 24.33 -12.37
C ILE A 792 -29.64 22.94 -12.70
N VAL A 793 -29.01 21.87 -12.20
CA VAL A 793 -29.46 20.47 -12.30
C VAL A 793 -29.27 19.79 -10.94
N ASN A 794 -30.23 19.00 -10.49
CA ASN A 794 -30.09 18.22 -9.25
C ASN A 794 -28.88 17.27 -9.35
N GLY A 795 -27.92 17.40 -8.44
CA GLY A 795 -26.72 16.57 -8.38
C GLY A 795 -25.47 17.14 -9.07
N GLU A 796 -25.57 18.30 -9.75
CA GLU A 796 -24.41 19.00 -10.31
C GLU A 796 -23.88 20.09 -9.37
N ASN A 797 -22.55 20.27 -9.31
CA ASN A 797 -21.89 21.35 -8.57
C ASN A 797 -21.92 22.67 -9.36
N ARG A 798 -23.13 23.12 -9.75
CA ARG A 798 -23.36 24.38 -10.47
C ARG A 798 -24.56 25.12 -9.89
N VAL A 799 -24.36 26.40 -9.57
CA VAL A 799 -25.36 27.25 -8.93
C VAL A 799 -26.00 28.20 -9.94
N ALA A 800 -27.32 28.29 -9.92
CA ALA A 800 -28.09 29.37 -10.53
C ALA A 800 -28.56 30.36 -9.47
N LEU A 801 -28.10 31.61 -9.57
CA LEU A 801 -28.70 32.73 -8.85
C LEU A 801 -29.77 33.36 -9.73
N ARG A 802 -31.02 33.32 -9.29
CA ARG A 802 -32.17 33.87 -10.02
C ARG A 802 -32.51 35.23 -9.46
N ILE A 803 -32.59 36.24 -10.33
CA ILE A 803 -32.99 37.61 -10.00
C ILE A 803 -34.29 37.91 -10.75
N VAL A 804 -35.35 38.23 -10.02
CA VAL A 804 -36.65 38.57 -10.60
C VAL A 804 -36.84 40.07 -10.63
N LEU A 805 -37.10 40.61 -11.82
CA LEU A 805 -37.37 42.03 -12.06
C LEU A 805 -38.84 42.23 -12.46
N PRO A 806 -39.61 43.08 -11.75
CA PRO A 806 -41.00 43.35 -12.12
C PRO A 806 -41.10 44.23 -13.38
N HIS A 807 -42.07 43.95 -14.25
CA HIS A 807 -42.43 44.80 -15.41
C HIS A 807 -43.95 44.94 -15.59
N GLY A 808 -44.42 45.95 -16.33
CA GLY A 808 -45.79 46.04 -16.87
C GLY A 808 -46.95 46.54 -15.98
N SER A 809 -46.71 47.03 -14.75
CA SER A 809 -47.73 47.64 -13.87
C SER A 809 -47.23 48.91 -13.15
N PRO A 810 -47.75 50.12 -13.42
CA PRO A 810 -47.17 51.37 -12.92
C PRO A 810 -47.13 51.43 -11.39
N LEU A 811 -45.96 51.77 -10.83
CA LEU A 811 -45.82 52.12 -9.42
C LEU A 811 -46.67 53.39 -9.14
N PRO A 812 -47.42 53.46 -8.03
CA PRO A 812 -47.85 54.75 -7.53
C PRO A 812 -46.57 55.57 -7.26
N SER A 813 -46.44 56.74 -7.90
CA SER A 813 -45.33 57.67 -7.67
C SER A 813 -45.06 57.85 -6.16
N ARG A 814 -43.82 58.18 -5.78
CA ARG A 814 -43.44 58.45 -4.37
C ARG A 814 -44.43 59.37 -3.63
N GLU A 815 -45.08 60.30 -4.34
CA GLU A 815 -46.15 61.15 -3.81
C GLU A 815 -47.46 60.42 -3.48
N LYS A 816 -47.85 59.39 -4.25
CA LYS A 816 -49.06 58.58 -3.99
C LYS A 816 -48.86 57.58 -2.86
N ALA A 817 -47.66 57.02 -2.69
CA ALA A 817 -47.34 56.15 -1.56
C ALA A 817 -47.35 56.92 -0.22
N GLN A 818 -46.80 58.14 -0.19
CA GLN A 818 -46.87 59.02 0.99
C GLN A 818 -48.29 59.56 1.27
N LYS A 819 -49.12 59.77 0.24
CA LYS A 819 -50.55 60.10 0.42
C LYS A 819 -51.38 58.92 0.92
N LYS A 820 -51.05 57.69 0.56
CA LYS A 820 -51.75 56.48 1.05
C LYS A 820 -51.34 56.15 2.50
N ALA A 821 -50.08 56.33 2.88
CA ALA A 821 -49.61 56.21 4.26
C ALA A 821 -50.08 57.34 5.20
N ARG A 822 -50.58 58.46 4.67
CA ARG A 822 -51.26 59.52 5.43
C ARG A 822 -52.79 59.37 5.46
N LYS A 823 -53.36 58.37 4.76
CA LYS A 823 -54.80 58.11 4.70
C LYS A 823 -55.19 56.71 5.19
N VAL A 824 -54.23 55.92 5.70
CA VAL A 824 -54.44 54.65 6.40
C VAL A 824 -54.01 54.84 7.84
#